data_AF-A0A9Q5Z5L7-F1
#
_entry.id   AF-A0A9Q5Z5L7-F1
#
_cell.length_a   1.000
_cell.length_b   1.000
_cell.length_c   1.000
_cell.angle_alpha   90.00
_cell.angle_beta   90.00
_cell.angle_gamma   90.00
#
_symmetry.space_group_name_H-M   'P 1'
#
loop_
_entity.id
_entity.type
_entity.pdbx_description
1 polymer ?
#
loop_
_entity_poly.entity_id
_entity_poly.type
_entity_poly.pdbx_seq_one_letter_code
_entity_poly.pdbx_strand_id
1 'polypeptide(L)'
;MEFRERRAEPAKAGVPYQFQAKTEKETVTMQVQFTPEHLSPARQQPWFPTPRDRNPFSVQISDLESDAEFLDRREQLLARRYGWDETQKGHWVSRFRKINFHKIQQDGTVSDRNTEPLDLDGFVHIAGQVASGKSTKSTLLAVNVVRNHSDRRITLVVSDVQSAIRLANQINWWFCDDPENDEPVAVPLLGRSKRDTHLKSFYGSKDFQEHWQRGQPHWGDRFLGTACALQGLLQASDIFDRLHGKPLIPGTEPCHTLKEAPESETKRKKQNNHPGLPHLCPFFATCPSQQVYRDMPNARVWITTPGAMAMAGLPRHLELRPIKIGELVYLHSDIVVFDEVDTVIKWFDDVYAEEVLLTNGGVFDDIGVQTEDYMRFNRVTPPLMQRWTTAERHVQSVVTATLTLLDKRLGHEFLRKWIERGYFTPNSLLYKFARRLAGLEELDSPDVTEQEIKANNRRVHQIMRYFDALLDDDPLLGQPRPNSKVQRLALLIQQINSIGESATDDSIYRACKAWIVDFFPKTGKRLAKLREQLEKRQNNSQQTAKKKRRKSSKQEEESDPVDTLETLAYRLQFALTITLLDRHTRIVFYEWHHRPPTLDDEPPHRRMPTAMLNILPLPPTGRQFGTYYSRKDDNHNQSENSSENALSIFAYTNIGRYYVLNFHRLLTDLDGQRGPNVLALSGTSYLRDSTRFHVGNPQGILMPEPSATEAIAQSRFKFLPQSNHKDEPIGISGTAERQKMGMFKEMAQALVGNNGSGHLGQELEELKQHGQSNPDFWQDRERILLLVNSYDQARWVAEEIRQCWWGMREQVYHLQRDRTETLTEDDINYLSRMEVGALNRADIETFALTGGKILAAPISAMGRGFNILNANGKAAFGAVYFLTRPYPHPHDTQAIAQEINRRALDWVEDTNFVAWEGDGILGRAEAVRQLAARYWRSVEHRSYYKTLYKNEELRAFPRQDLAATTAGVIVQAVGRLLRGGVPFHAYFVDSAWAPNYAKEQQPDTPRTSLLAAIIDLLCDYVDEDVISKALYQSIADALVDIDGFNWEIDPRDKERV
;
A
#
# COMPACT_ATOMS: atom_id res chain seq x y z
N MET A 1 -32.13 4.61 0.23
CA MET A 1 -31.09 5.56 -0.22
C MET A 1 -31.42 6.03 -1.63
N GLU A 2 -31.56 7.34 -1.86
CA GLU A 2 -31.71 7.90 -3.20
C GLU A 2 -30.32 8.06 -3.84
N PHE A 3 -29.85 7.05 -4.56
CA PHE A 3 -28.63 7.17 -5.35
C PHE A 3 -28.90 8.02 -6.58
N ARG A 4 -27.94 8.88 -6.97
CA ARG A 4 -27.99 9.50 -8.31
C ARG A 4 -27.77 8.41 -9.36
N GLU A 5 -28.85 7.96 -9.98
CA GLU A 5 -28.78 6.93 -11.00
C GLU A 5 -28.01 7.43 -12.23
N ARG A 6 -27.15 6.54 -12.75
CA ARG A 6 -26.49 6.77 -14.03
C ARG A 6 -27.55 6.71 -15.13
N ARG A 7 -27.55 7.68 -16.04
CA ARG A 7 -28.45 7.68 -17.21
C ARG A 7 -27.78 6.94 -18.38
N ALA A 8 -28.52 6.04 -19.01
CA ALA A 8 -28.16 5.40 -20.27
C ALA A 8 -29.45 4.99 -21.00
N GLU A 9 -29.49 5.16 -22.32
CA GLU A 9 -30.66 4.79 -23.14
C GLU A 9 -30.41 3.46 -23.88
N PRO A 10 -31.46 2.66 -24.14
CA PRO A 10 -31.31 1.51 -25.03
C PRO A 10 -31.07 1.96 -26.49
N ALA A 11 -30.20 1.25 -27.21
CA ALA A 11 -29.97 1.50 -28.64
C ALA A 11 -31.24 1.23 -29.48
N LYS A 12 -31.42 1.99 -30.57
CA LYS A 12 -32.59 1.93 -31.46
C LYS A 12 -32.23 1.32 -32.83
N ALA A 13 -33.21 0.69 -33.46
CA ALA A 13 -33.04 0.08 -34.78
C ALA A 13 -32.85 1.17 -35.84
N GLY A 14 -31.99 0.91 -36.83
CA GLY A 14 -31.81 1.80 -37.97
C GLY A 14 -31.07 3.12 -37.65
N VAL A 15 -30.69 3.39 -36.40
CA VAL A 15 -29.88 4.55 -36.03
C VAL A 15 -28.40 4.17 -36.07
N PRO A 16 -27.54 4.93 -36.78
CA PRO A 16 -26.09 4.71 -36.74
C PRO A 16 -25.53 5.22 -35.40
N TYR A 17 -24.78 4.37 -34.72
CA TYR A 17 -24.06 4.69 -33.49
C TYR A 17 -22.56 4.70 -33.76
N GLN A 18 -21.82 5.53 -33.04
CA GLN A 18 -20.37 5.58 -33.04
C GLN A 18 -19.79 5.28 -31.66
N PHE A 19 -18.57 4.74 -31.64
CA PHE A 19 -17.80 4.53 -30.43
C PHE A 19 -16.30 4.67 -30.71
N GLN A 20 -15.53 4.89 -29.65
CA GLN A 20 -14.07 4.89 -29.70
C GLN A 20 -13.54 3.49 -29.46
N ALA A 21 -12.85 2.93 -30.45
CA ALA A 21 -12.15 1.66 -30.39
C ALA A 21 -10.69 1.90 -30.03
N LYS A 22 -10.18 1.17 -29.02
CA LYS A 22 -8.75 1.11 -28.70
C LYS A 22 -8.21 -0.25 -29.10
N THR A 23 -7.23 -0.25 -30.01
CA THR A 23 -6.50 -1.46 -30.45
C THR A 23 -5.07 -1.46 -29.89
N GLU A 24 -4.41 -0.29 -29.85
CA GLU A 24 -3.09 -0.06 -29.23
C GLU A 24 -3.01 1.37 -28.60
N LYS A 25 -2.08 2.22 -29.06
CA LYS A 25 -1.97 3.63 -28.62
C LYS A 25 -2.99 4.54 -29.29
N GLU A 26 -3.43 4.19 -30.50
CA GLU A 26 -4.37 5.01 -31.26
C GLU A 26 -5.82 4.65 -30.92
N THR A 27 -6.63 5.70 -30.76
CA THR A 27 -8.07 5.57 -30.54
C THR A 27 -8.79 5.94 -31.81
N VAL A 28 -9.51 5.00 -32.42
CA VAL A 28 -10.18 5.20 -33.70
C VAL A 28 -11.69 5.21 -33.51
N THR A 29 -12.39 6.07 -34.25
CA THR A 29 -13.86 6.12 -34.20
C THR A 29 -14.46 5.12 -35.18
N MET A 30 -15.27 4.20 -34.65
CA MET A 30 -15.97 3.17 -35.38
C MET A 30 -17.47 3.45 -35.38
N GLN A 31 -18.19 2.96 -36.39
CA GLN A 31 -19.63 3.07 -36.49
C GLN A 31 -20.29 1.69 -36.59
N VAL A 32 -21.47 1.55 -35.98
CA VAL A 32 -22.30 0.35 -36.00
C VAL A 32 -23.77 0.74 -36.11
N GLN A 33 -24.57 -0.13 -36.71
CA GLN A 33 -26.02 0.04 -36.81
C GLN A 33 -26.70 -1.28 -36.44
N PHE A 34 -27.82 -1.20 -35.73
CA PHE A 34 -28.55 -2.38 -35.25
C PHE A 34 -29.82 -2.62 -36.07
N THR A 35 -30.08 -3.89 -36.38
CA THR A 35 -31.35 -4.33 -36.98
C THR A 35 -32.38 -4.58 -35.88
N PRO A 36 -33.68 -4.65 -36.18
CA PRO A 36 -34.70 -5.06 -35.21
C PRO A 36 -34.40 -6.41 -34.54
N GLU A 37 -33.84 -7.36 -35.29
CA GLU A 37 -33.45 -8.69 -34.79
C GLU A 37 -32.38 -8.59 -33.69
N HIS A 38 -31.37 -7.72 -33.88
CA HIS A 38 -30.31 -7.47 -32.89
C HIS A 38 -30.84 -6.86 -31.57
N LEU A 39 -32.03 -6.25 -31.60
CA LEU A 39 -32.64 -5.60 -30.43
C LEU A 39 -33.68 -6.49 -29.73
N SER A 40 -33.89 -7.71 -30.22
CA SER A 40 -34.79 -8.66 -29.57
C SER A 40 -34.37 -8.83 -28.10
N PRO A 41 -35.26 -8.62 -27.12
CA PRO A 41 -34.89 -8.67 -25.72
C PRO A 41 -34.53 -10.11 -25.36
N ALA A 42 -33.24 -10.41 -25.29
CA ALA A 42 -32.79 -11.56 -24.53
C ALA A 42 -33.34 -11.39 -23.09
N ARG A 43 -33.97 -12.44 -22.54
CA ARG A 43 -34.42 -12.45 -21.15
C ARG A 43 -33.25 -12.02 -20.28
N GLN A 44 -33.30 -10.82 -19.73
CA GLN A 44 -32.39 -10.44 -18.67
C GLN A 44 -32.70 -11.38 -17.51
N GLN A 45 -31.73 -12.22 -17.15
CA GLN A 45 -31.83 -12.93 -15.88
C GLN A 45 -32.05 -11.88 -14.79
N PRO A 46 -32.89 -12.15 -13.78
CA PRO A 46 -33.06 -11.22 -12.68
C PRO A 46 -31.68 -10.96 -12.06
N TRP A 47 -31.21 -9.71 -12.19
CA TRP A 47 -30.14 -9.19 -11.37
C TRP A 47 -30.57 -9.33 -9.90
N PHE A 48 -29.61 -9.43 -8.98
CA PHE A 48 -29.86 -9.90 -7.62
C PHE A 48 -31.19 -9.41 -7.02
N PRO A 49 -31.97 -10.32 -6.39
CA PRO A 49 -33.20 -9.91 -5.71
C PRO A 49 -32.89 -9.04 -4.48
N THR A 50 -33.95 -8.64 -3.77
CA THR A 50 -33.92 -7.89 -2.50
C THR A 50 -32.76 -8.29 -1.58
N PRO A 51 -32.17 -7.33 -0.83
CA PRO A 51 -31.08 -7.60 0.11
C PRO A 51 -31.39 -8.81 1.01
N ARG A 52 -30.38 -9.65 1.26
CA ARG A 52 -30.55 -10.86 2.08
C ARG A 52 -30.66 -10.48 3.55
N ASP A 53 -31.63 -11.07 4.25
CA ASP A 53 -31.67 -11.02 5.71
C ASP A 53 -30.58 -11.94 6.29
N ARG A 54 -29.86 -11.46 7.31
CA ARG A 54 -28.60 -12.07 7.75
C ARG A 54 -28.63 -12.46 9.21
N ASN A 55 -28.55 -13.76 9.43
CA ASN A 55 -28.43 -14.35 10.75
C ASN A 55 -26.99 -14.78 11.05
N PRO A 56 -26.60 -14.88 12.34
CA PRO A 56 -25.36 -15.54 12.75
C PRO A 56 -25.21 -16.91 12.09
N PHE A 57 -23.98 -17.33 11.87
CA PHE A 57 -23.64 -18.60 11.22
C PHE A 57 -22.64 -19.37 12.07
N SER A 58 -22.88 -20.65 12.33
CA SER A 58 -22.00 -21.48 13.16
C SER A 58 -21.69 -22.79 12.46
N VAL A 59 -20.45 -23.24 12.54
CA VAL A 59 -19.97 -24.49 11.92
C VAL A 59 -19.14 -25.28 12.93
N GLN A 60 -19.47 -26.55 13.12
CA GLN A 60 -18.64 -27.44 13.91
C GLN A 60 -17.37 -27.79 13.14
N ILE A 61 -16.22 -27.73 13.81
CA ILE A 61 -14.93 -28.03 13.16
C ILE A 61 -14.89 -29.49 12.68
N SER A 62 -15.52 -30.40 13.40
CA SER A 62 -15.65 -31.82 13.02
C SER A 62 -16.35 -32.01 11.66
N ASP A 63 -17.31 -31.15 11.32
CA ASP A 63 -18.09 -31.29 10.08
C ASP A 63 -17.21 -31.09 8.84
N LEU A 64 -16.14 -30.29 8.98
CA LEU A 64 -15.18 -30.01 7.91
C LEU A 64 -14.32 -31.23 7.54
N GLU A 65 -14.24 -32.26 8.39
CA GLU A 65 -13.56 -33.52 8.03
C GLU A 65 -14.27 -34.20 6.86
N SER A 66 -15.61 -34.24 6.90
CA SER A 66 -16.42 -34.82 5.84
C SER A 66 -16.30 -34.06 4.51
N ASP A 67 -16.02 -32.75 4.58
CA ASP A 67 -15.72 -31.90 3.44
C ASP A 67 -14.33 -32.18 2.88
N ALA A 68 -13.34 -32.33 3.75
CA ALA A 68 -11.99 -32.72 3.35
C ALA A 68 -11.95 -34.09 2.64
N GLU A 69 -12.67 -35.08 3.16
CA GLU A 69 -12.78 -36.38 2.51
C GLU A 69 -13.47 -36.32 1.14
N PHE A 70 -14.49 -35.45 1.00
CA PHE A 70 -15.15 -35.23 -0.28
C PHE A 70 -14.17 -34.67 -1.32
N LEU A 71 -13.36 -33.68 -0.93
CA LEU A 71 -12.35 -33.09 -1.81
C LEU A 71 -11.30 -34.12 -2.25
N ASP A 72 -10.74 -34.90 -1.32
CA ASP A 72 -9.74 -35.92 -1.68
C ASP A 72 -10.32 -36.98 -2.63
N ARG A 73 -11.56 -37.43 -2.41
CA ARG A 73 -12.25 -38.33 -3.34
C ARG A 73 -12.44 -37.70 -4.72
N ARG A 74 -12.82 -36.42 -4.78
CA ARG A 74 -13.06 -35.71 -6.03
C ARG A 74 -11.77 -35.46 -6.81
N GLU A 75 -10.70 -35.03 -6.13
CA GLU A 75 -9.38 -34.86 -6.75
C GLU A 75 -8.81 -36.19 -7.23
N GLN A 76 -9.08 -37.30 -6.52
CA GLN A 76 -8.71 -38.63 -6.99
C GLN A 76 -9.42 -39.04 -8.30
N LEU A 77 -10.67 -38.60 -8.51
CA LEU A 77 -11.39 -38.80 -9.77
C LEU A 77 -10.82 -37.93 -10.90
N LEU A 78 -10.54 -36.66 -10.61
CA LEU A 78 -9.91 -35.74 -11.56
C LEU A 78 -8.51 -36.23 -11.95
N ALA A 79 -7.74 -36.76 -11.00
CA ALA A 79 -6.45 -37.37 -11.24
C ALA A 79 -6.53 -38.55 -12.22
N ARG A 80 -7.55 -39.40 -12.09
CA ARG A 80 -7.78 -40.50 -13.04
C ARG A 80 -8.19 -40.00 -14.42
N ARG A 81 -8.92 -38.87 -14.50
CA ARG A 81 -9.43 -38.31 -15.76
C ARG A 81 -8.37 -37.54 -16.55
N TYR A 82 -7.56 -36.75 -15.87
CA TYR A 82 -6.62 -35.80 -16.48
C TYR A 82 -5.15 -36.08 -16.13
N GLY A 83 -4.85 -37.19 -15.45
CA GLY A 83 -3.48 -37.59 -15.12
C GLY A 83 -2.82 -36.66 -14.11
N TRP A 84 -3.49 -36.34 -12.99
CA TRP A 84 -2.87 -35.50 -11.97
C TRP A 84 -1.78 -36.25 -11.20
N ASP A 85 -0.63 -35.59 -11.00
CA ASP A 85 0.44 -36.07 -10.13
C ASP A 85 0.07 -35.96 -8.64
N GLU A 86 0.74 -36.72 -7.78
CA GLU A 86 0.50 -36.66 -6.32
C GLU A 86 0.78 -35.28 -5.72
N THR A 87 1.67 -34.50 -6.34
CA THR A 87 2.00 -33.12 -5.92
C THR A 87 0.88 -32.12 -6.24
N GLN A 88 -0.05 -32.48 -7.15
CA GLN A 88 -1.16 -31.64 -7.56
C GLN A 88 -2.41 -31.84 -6.70
N LYS A 89 -2.49 -32.95 -5.95
CA LYS A 89 -3.58 -33.21 -5.00
C LYS A 89 -3.38 -32.36 -3.74
N GLY A 90 -4.48 -31.86 -3.19
CA GLY A 90 -4.49 -31.03 -1.99
C GLY A 90 -4.25 -31.81 -0.69
N HIS A 91 -4.50 -33.12 -0.67
CA HIS A 91 -4.42 -33.98 0.53
C HIS A 91 -5.20 -33.39 1.70
N TRP A 92 -6.47 -33.06 1.45
CA TRP A 92 -7.33 -32.25 2.29
C TRP A 92 -7.58 -32.88 3.65
N VAL A 93 -7.71 -34.21 3.76
CA VAL A 93 -7.86 -34.88 5.07
C VAL A 93 -6.60 -34.71 5.92
N SER A 94 -5.42 -34.84 5.30
CA SER A 94 -4.14 -34.61 5.97
C SER A 94 -4.03 -33.15 6.44
N ARG A 95 -4.41 -32.19 5.58
CA ARG A 95 -4.43 -30.77 5.94
C ARG A 95 -5.44 -30.45 7.04
N PHE A 96 -6.64 -31.04 7.00
CA PHE A 96 -7.66 -30.89 8.03
C PHE A 96 -7.17 -31.40 9.39
N ARG A 97 -6.54 -32.58 9.43
CA ARG A 97 -5.97 -33.17 10.65
C ARG A 97 -4.86 -32.34 11.28
N LYS A 98 -4.29 -31.38 10.55
CA LYS A 98 -3.32 -30.41 11.06
C LYS A 98 -3.96 -29.12 11.60
N ILE A 99 -5.26 -28.90 11.35
CA ILE A 99 -5.98 -27.77 11.94
C ILE A 99 -6.01 -27.96 13.45
N ASN A 100 -5.48 -26.98 14.15
CA ASN A 100 -5.41 -26.92 15.61
C ASN A 100 -6.12 -25.64 16.09
N PHE A 101 -7.45 -25.65 15.98
CA PHE A 101 -8.28 -24.52 16.34
C PHE A 101 -8.68 -24.59 17.82
N HIS A 102 -8.56 -23.45 18.48
CA HIS A 102 -9.05 -23.25 19.84
C HIS A 102 -9.86 -21.96 19.91
N LYS A 103 -11.01 -22.01 20.60
CA LYS A 103 -11.86 -20.85 20.85
C LYS A 103 -11.34 -20.12 22.09
N ILE A 104 -11.39 -18.79 22.06
CA ILE A 104 -11.10 -17.97 23.24
C ILE A 104 -12.40 -17.75 23.99
N GLN A 105 -12.42 -18.15 25.25
CA GLN A 105 -13.57 -18.00 26.15
C GLN A 105 -13.65 -16.59 26.72
N GLN A 106 -14.80 -16.23 27.30
CA GLN A 106 -15.03 -14.90 27.86
C GLN A 106 -14.10 -14.57 29.04
N ASP A 107 -13.59 -15.58 29.73
CA ASP A 107 -12.63 -15.44 30.83
C ASP A 107 -11.16 -15.33 30.34
N GLY A 108 -10.94 -15.34 29.02
CA GLY A 108 -9.62 -15.30 28.40
C GLY A 108 -8.94 -16.67 28.26
N THR A 109 -9.55 -17.75 28.73
CA THR A 109 -9.00 -19.11 28.58
C THR A 109 -9.19 -19.64 27.17
N VAL A 110 -8.36 -20.62 26.80
CA VAL A 110 -8.35 -21.23 25.48
C VAL A 110 -8.99 -22.62 25.57
N SER A 111 -9.99 -22.91 24.73
CA SER A 111 -10.71 -24.19 24.71
C SER A 111 -9.80 -25.36 24.32
N ASP A 112 -10.29 -26.59 24.48
CA ASP A 112 -9.63 -27.77 23.90
C ASP A 112 -9.67 -27.76 22.37
N ARG A 113 -8.70 -28.45 21.77
CA ARG A 113 -8.50 -28.53 20.31
C ARG A 113 -9.76 -29.00 19.59
N ASN A 114 -10.26 -28.18 18.65
CA ASN A 114 -11.34 -28.49 17.72
C ASN A 114 -12.66 -28.98 18.39
N THR A 115 -12.87 -28.65 19.67
CA THR A 115 -14.07 -29.08 20.42
C THR A 115 -15.25 -28.12 20.28
N GLU A 116 -14.95 -26.83 20.17
CA GLU A 116 -15.93 -25.76 20.09
C GLU A 116 -16.26 -25.37 18.63
N PRO A 117 -17.51 -24.96 18.35
CA PRO A 117 -17.90 -24.48 17.04
C PRO A 117 -17.22 -23.15 16.68
N LEU A 118 -17.07 -22.91 15.38
CA LEU A 118 -16.74 -21.60 14.84
C LEU A 118 -18.03 -20.78 14.68
N ASP A 119 -18.27 -19.90 15.65
CA ASP A 119 -19.39 -18.95 15.58
C ASP A 119 -18.97 -17.69 14.81
N LEU A 120 -19.69 -17.39 13.74
CA LEU A 120 -19.55 -16.19 12.91
C LEU A 120 -20.74 -15.26 13.16
N ASP A 121 -20.53 -14.28 14.03
CA ASP A 121 -21.48 -13.21 14.35
C ASP A 121 -20.74 -11.85 14.35
N GLY A 122 -21.08 -10.97 13.41
CA GLY A 122 -20.41 -9.68 13.27
C GLY A 122 -18.98 -9.83 12.72
N PHE A 123 -17.98 -9.29 13.43
CA PHE A 123 -16.56 -9.40 13.06
C PHE A 123 -15.84 -10.39 13.97
N VAL A 124 -15.44 -11.52 13.40
CA VAL A 124 -14.74 -12.60 14.09
C VAL A 124 -13.32 -12.69 13.57
N HIS A 125 -12.35 -12.56 14.47
CA HIS A 125 -10.93 -12.59 14.20
C HIS A 125 -10.31 -13.87 14.75
N ILE A 126 -9.62 -14.62 13.90
CA ILE A 126 -8.81 -15.77 14.30
C ILE A 126 -7.34 -15.46 14.02
N ALA A 127 -6.56 -15.40 15.09
CA ALA A 127 -5.11 -15.28 15.01
C ALA A 127 -4.49 -16.67 14.80
N GLY A 128 -3.33 -16.77 14.17
CA GLY A 128 -2.61 -18.03 14.11
C GLY A 128 -1.33 -17.94 13.32
N GLN A 129 -0.28 -18.63 13.74
CA GLN A 129 1.05 -18.56 13.13
C GLN A 129 1.10 -18.91 11.63
N VAL A 130 2.19 -18.58 10.95
CA VAL A 130 2.39 -19.02 9.55
C VAL A 130 2.32 -20.55 9.47
N ALA A 131 1.72 -21.08 8.40
CA ALA A 131 1.48 -22.52 8.19
C ALA A 131 0.47 -23.20 9.14
N SER A 132 -0.26 -22.47 10.00
CA SER A 132 -1.30 -23.04 10.89
C SER A 132 -2.61 -23.51 10.21
N GLY A 133 -2.66 -23.58 8.87
CA GLY A 133 -3.84 -24.06 8.13
C GLY A 133 -4.97 -23.03 7.90
N LYS A 134 -4.71 -21.72 8.06
CA LYS A 134 -5.71 -20.65 7.79
C LYS A 134 -6.42 -20.78 6.44
N SER A 135 -5.66 -20.82 5.34
CA SER A 135 -6.23 -20.92 4.00
C SER A 135 -6.91 -22.26 3.74
N THR A 136 -6.49 -23.33 4.43
CA THR A 136 -7.22 -24.62 4.44
C THR A 136 -8.58 -24.45 5.11
N LYS A 137 -8.64 -23.81 6.29
CA LYS A 137 -9.88 -23.56 7.01
C LYS A 137 -10.85 -22.70 6.21
N SER A 138 -10.38 -21.61 5.58
CA SER A 138 -11.24 -20.76 4.74
C SER A 138 -11.78 -21.51 3.51
N THR A 139 -10.97 -22.36 2.89
CA THR A 139 -11.38 -23.17 1.73
C THR A 139 -12.40 -24.24 2.13
N LEU A 140 -12.15 -24.97 3.21
CA LEU A 140 -13.10 -25.96 3.74
C LEU A 140 -14.42 -25.31 4.17
N LEU A 141 -14.38 -24.11 4.75
CA LEU A 141 -15.59 -23.34 5.06
C LEU A 141 -16.40 -23.01 3.80
N ALA A 142 -15.74 -22.62 2.70
CA ALA A 142 -16.44 -22.36 1.44
C ALA A 142 -17.07 -23.63 0.85
N VAL A 143 -16.37 -24.76 0.93
CA VAL A 143 -16.86 -26.08 0.50
C VAL A 143 -18.06 -26.51 1.37
N ASN A 144 -17.97 -26.32 2.69
CA ASN A 144 -19.04 -26.60 3.62
C ASN A 144 -20.31 -25.78 3.30
N VAL A 145 -20.14 -24.47 3.05
CA VAL A 145 -21.25 -23.61 2.60
C VAL A 145 -21.87 -24.22 1.34
N VAL A 146 -21.07 -24.52 0.32
CA VAL A 146 -21.56 -25.11 -0.93
C VAL A 146 -22.31 -26.43 -0.70
N ARG A 147 -21.80 -27.34 0.12
CA ARG A 147 -22.40 -28.66 0.32
C ARG A 147 -23.64 -28.65 1.21
N ASN A 148 -23.62 -27.84 2.28
CA ASN A 148 -24.54 -28.00 3.40
C ASN A 148 -25.49 -26.80 3.61
N HIS A 149 -25.24 -25.65 2.96
CA HIS A 149 -25.99 -24.41 3.20
C HIS A 149 -26.45 -23.72 1.91
N SER A 150 -27.31 -24.37 1.12
CA SER A 150 -27.72 -23.93 -0.23
C SER A 150 -28.29 -22.51 -0.32
N ASP A 151 -28.84 -21.98 0.77
CA ASP A 151 -29.35 -20.62 0.92
C ASP A 151 -28.25 -19.56 1.07
N ARG A 152 -27.04 -19.95 1.51
CA ARG A 152 -25.95 -19.04 1.86
C ARG A 152 -24.96 -18.80 0.72
N ARG A 153 -24.40 -17.58 0.70
CA ARG A 153 -23.31 -17.15 -0.18
C ARG A 153 -22.09 -16.70 0.64
N ILE A 154 -20.92 -17.17 0.23
CA ILE A 154 -19.64 -16.79 0.85
C ILE A 154 -18.77 -16.01 -0.15
N THR A 155 -18.04 -15.01 0.35
CA THR A 155 -17.00 -14.31 -0.41
C THR A 155 -15.64 -14.52 0.23
N LEU A 156 -14.66 -14.92 -0.58
CA LEU A 156 -13.26 -15.04 -0.20
C LEU A 156 -12.48 -13.85 -0.77
N VAL A 157 -11.86 -13.06 0.09
CA VAL A 157 -11.01 -11.94 -0.32
C VAL A 157 -9.56 -12.39 -0.27
N VAL A 158 -8.93 -12.44 -1.45
CA VAL A 158 -7.56 -12.90 -1.65
C VAL A 158 -6.63 -11.75 -2.08
N SER A 159 -5.32 -11.98 -2.05
CA SER A 159 -4.28 -10.99 -2.29
C SER A 159 -4.27 -10.41 -3.71
N ASP A 160 -4.53 -11.25 -4.72
CA ASP A 160 -4.30 -10.91 -6.12
C ASP A 160 -5.27 -11.64 -7.07
N VAL A 161 -5.29 -11.18 -8.33
CA VAL A 161 -6.25 -11.64 -9.35
C VAL A 161 -5.96 -13.06 -9.82
N GLN A 162 -4.69 -13.48 -9.90
CA GLN A 162 -4.37 -14.85 -10.32
C GLN A 162 -4.81 -15.85 -9.25
N SER A 163 -4.56 -15.55 -7.97
CA SER A 163 -5.07 -16.34 -6.85
C SER A 163 -6.60 -16.46 -6.88
N ALA A 164 -7.30 -15.39 -7.25
CA ALA A 164 -8.76 -15.41 -7.38
C ALA A 164 -9.25 -16.33 -8.51
N ILE A 165 -8.61 -16.27 -9.67
CA ILE A 165 -8.94 -17.11 -10.84
C ILE A 165 -8.62 -18.59 -10.55
N ARG A 166 -7.44 -18.88 -9.98
CA ARG A 166 -7.01 -20.24 -9.63
C ARG A 166 -7.96 -20.88 -8.62
N LEU A 167 -8.32 -20.16 -7.56
CA LEU A 167 -9.24 -20.67 -6.54
C LEU A 167 -10.65 -20.88 -7.10
N ALA A 168 -11.13 -20.00 -7.99
CA ALA A 168 -12.41 -20.18 -8.66
C ALA A 168 -12.40 -21.43 -9.55
N ASN A 169 -11.34 -21.63 -10.33
CA ASN A 169 -11.14 -22.81 -11.16
C ASN A 169 -11.12 -24.10 -10.31
N GLN A 170 -10.37 -24.10 -9.21
CA GLN A 170 -10.26 -25.24 -8.32
C GLN A 170 -11.62 -25.61 -7.69
N ILE A 171 -12.34 -24.63 -7.14
CA ILE A 171 -13.67 -24.88 -6.54
C ILE A 171 -14.65 -25.39 -7.60
N ASN A 172 -14.67 -24.80 -8.80
CA ASN A 172 -15.58 -25.30 -9.84
C ASN A 172 -15.23 -26.73 -10.26
N TRP A 173 -13.96 -27.11 -10.38
CA TRP A 173 -13.61 -28.51 -10.67
C TRP A 173 -14.03 -29.49 -9.57
N TRP A 174 -14.17 -29.04 -8.32
CA TRP A 174 -14.68 -29.89 -7.24
C TRP A 174 -16.18 -30.19 -7.35
N PHE A 175 -16.95 -29.32 -8.00
CA PHE A 175 -18.42 -29.42 -8.04
C PHE A 175 -19.02 -29.57 -9.45
N CYS A 176 -18.25 -29.28 -10.49
CA CYS A 176 -18.65 -29.26 -11.88
C CYS A 176 -17.66 -30.09 -12.72
N ASP A 177 -18.08 -30.49 -13.91
CA ASP A 177 -17.33 -31.38 -14.81
C ASP A 177 -17.07 -30.75 -16.20
N ASP A 178 -17.82 -29.72 -16.58
CA ASP A 178 -17.78 -29.08 -17.89
C ASP A 178 -17.86 -27.54 -17.79
N PRO A 179 -16.75 -26.81 -18.00
CA PRO A 179 -16.74 -25.34 -17.97
C PRO A 179 -17.62 -24.64 -19.01
N GLU A 180 -17.98 -25.29 -20.11
CA GLU A 180 -18.80 -24.67 -21.15
C GLU A 180 -20.28 -24.71 -20.78
N ASN A 181 -20.74 -25.87 -20.29
CA ASN A 181 -22.16 -26.14 -20.10
C ASN A 181 -22.63 -26.06 -18.64
N ASP A 182 -21.76 -26.32 -17.65
CA ASP A 182 -22.16 -26.28 -16.25
C ASP A 182 -22.27 -24.84 -15.75
N GLU A 183 -23.23 -24.61 -14.84
CA GLU A 183 -23.28 -23.36 -14.09
C GLU A 183 -22.16 -23.35 -13.03
N PRO A 184 -21.30 -22.32 -12.99
CA PRO A 184 -20.20 -22.28 -12.03
C PRO A 184 -20.71 -22.07 -10.61
N VAL A 185 -20.11 -22.81 -9.68
CA VAL A 185 -20.32 -22.63 -8.23
C VAL A 185 -19.55 -21.42 -7.70
N ALA A 186 -18.38 -21.12 -8.30
CA ALA A 186 -17.48 -20.06 -7.91
C ALA A 186 -17.16 -19.11 -9.07
N VAL A 187 -17.18 -17.80 -8.81
CA VAL A 187 -16.89 -16.76 -9.81
C VAL A 187 -15.89 -15.74 -9.25
N PRO A 188 -14.83 -15.38 -10.02
CA PRO A 188 -13.92 -14.30 -9.65
C PRO A 188 -14.53 -12.93 -10.00
N LEU A 189 -14.64 -12.04 -9.00
CA LEU A 189 -15.14 -10.67 -9.18
C LEU A 189 -13.96 -9.73 -9.47
N LEU A 190 -13.78 -9.39 -10.75
CA LEU A 190 -12.60 -8.67 -11.26
C LEU A 190 -12.96 -7.30 -11.87
N GLY A 191 -11.98 -6.39 -11.86
CA GLY A 191 -12.12 -5.08 -12.50
C GLY A 191 -12.03 -5.13 -14.03
N ARG A 192 -12.89 -4.38 -14.71
CA ARG A 192 -12.95 -4.35 -16.18
C ARG A 192 -11.78 -3.61 -16.84
N SER A 193 -11.32 -2.50 -16.26
CA SER A 193 -10.35 -1.60 -16.90
C SER A 193 -8.96 -2.20 -17.12
N LYS A 194 -8.59 -3.24 -16.34
CA LYS A 194 -7.31 -3.95 -16.44
C LYS A 194 -7.47 -5.38 -16.99
N ARG A 195 -8.60 -5.67 -17.64
CA ARG A 195 -8.93 -7.02 -18.13
C ARG A 195 -7.89 -7.56 -19.11
N ASP A 196 -7.34 -6.73 -20.00
CA ASP A 196 -6.23 -7.14 -20.90
C ASP A 196 -4.98 -7.60 -20.14
N THR A 197 -4.56 -6.85 -19.12
CA THR A 197 -3.44 -7.25 -18.26
C THR A 197 -3.74 -8.55 -17.54
N HIS A 198 -4.94 -8.70 -16.97
CA HIS A 198 -5.36 -9.92 -16.29
C HIS A 198 -5.36 -11.14 -17.22
N LEU A 199 -5.79 -10.96 -18.47
CA LEU A 199 -5.78 -12.00 -19.50
C LEU A 199 -4.36 -12.45 -19.85
N LYS A 200 -3.45 -11.50 -20.11
CA LYS A 200 -2.04 -11.79 -20.41
C LYS A 200 -1.37 -12.52 -19.24
N SER A 201 -1.59 -12.03 -18.02
CA SER A 201 -1.09 -12.68 -16.80
C SER A 201 -1.70 -14.06 -16.56
N PHE A 202 -2.96 -14.29 -16.96
CA PHE A 202 -3.61 -15.59 -16.86
C PHE A 202 -3.01 -16.60 -17.84
N TYR A 203 -2.92 -16.28 -19.13
CA TYR A 203 -2.34 -17.18 -20.13
C TYR A 203 -0.83 -17.42 -19.92
N GLY A 204 -0.12 -16.44 -19.37
CA GLY A 204 1.28 -16.62 -18.95
C GLY A 204 1.46 -17.40 -17.65
N SER A 205 0.38 -17.68 -16.90
CA SER A 205 0.49 -18.33 -15.60
C SER A 205 0.81 -19.83 -15.74
N LYS A 206 1.63 -20.34 -14.81
CA LYS A 206 1.95 -21.77 -14.73
C LYS A 206 0.68 -22.63 -14.54
N ASP A 207 -0.27 -22.15 -13.75
CA ASP A 207 -1.56 -22.82 -13.51
C ASP A 207 -2.30 -23.09 -14.83
N PHE A 208 -2.42 -22.09 -15.70
CA PHE A 208 -3.00 -22.28 -17.03
C PHE A 208 -2.17 -23.22 -17.90
N GLN A 209 -0.85 -23.05 -17.93
CA GLN A 209 0.03 -23.87 -18.76
C GLN A 209 -0.01 -25.36 -18.38
N GLU A 210 -0.06 -25.68 -17.09
CA GLU A 210 -0.22 -27.07 -16.62
C GLU A 210 -1.57 -27.66 -17.00
N HIS A 211 -2.65 -26.89 -16.86
CA HIS A 211 -3.98 -27.27 -17.33
C HIS A 211 -4.02 -27.55 -18.85
N TRP A 212 -3.39 -26.66 -19.64
CA TRP A 212 -3.29 -26.79 -21.08
C TRP A 212 -2.49 -28.04 -21.48
N GLN A 213 -1.32 -28.27 -20.89
CA GLN A 213 -0.44 -29.42 -21.20
C GLN A 213 -1.13 -30.77 -20.96
N ARG A 214 -2.00 -30.87 -19.95
CA ARG A 214 -2.75 -32.10 -19.64
C ARG A 214 -4.10 -32.22 -20.36
N GLY A 215 -4.45 -31.26 -21.21
CA GLY A 215 -5.74 -31.25 -21.91
C GLY A 215 -6.95 -31.06 -20.99
N GLN A 216 -6.77 -30.46 -19.80
CA GLN A 216 -7.86 -30.12 -18.90
C GLN A 216 -8.27 -28.65 -19.11
N PRO A 217 -9.51 -28.36 -19.53
CA PRO A 217 -9.99 -26.99 -19.67
C PRO A 217 -9.84 -26.17 -18.38
N HIS A 218 -9.73 -24.85 -18.52
CA HIS A 218 -9.60 -23.96 -17.38
C HIS A 218 -10.81 -23.00 -17.30
N TRP A 219 -11.49 -22.93 -16.16
CA TRP A 219 -12.67 -22.07 -15.98
C TRP A 219 -12.39 -20.58 -16.22
N GLY A 220 -11.14 -20.16 -16.04
CA GLY A 220 -10.64 -18.83 -16.37
C GLY A 220 -10.95 -18.37 -17.80
N ASP A 221 -10.98 -19.27 -18.79
CA ASP A 221 -11.35 -18.91 -20.17
C ASP A 221 -12.79 -18.41 -20.27
N ARG A 222 -13.72 -19.03 -19.52
CA ARG A 222 -15.11 -18.60 -19.42
C ARG A 222 -15.23 -17.21 -18.80
N PHE A 223 -14.45 -16.92 -17.76
CA PHE A 223 -14.52 -15.65 -17.02
C PHE A 223 -13.84 -14.49 -17.76
N LEU A 224 -12.75 -14.78 -18.47
CA LEU A 224 -11.91 -13.80 -19.16
C LEU A 224 -12.16 -13.70 -20.68
N GLY A 225 -13.22 -14.36 -21.18
CA GLY A 225 -13.60 -14.32 -22.59
C GLY A 225 -13.52 -12.94 -23.25
N THR A 226 -12.93 -12.89 -24.45
CA THR A 226 -12.60 -11.65 -25.17
C THR A 226 -13.52 -11.37 -26.36
N ALA A 227 -14.36 -12.33 -26.75
CA ALA A 227 -15.20 -12.23 -27.93
C ALA A 227 -16.32 -11.19 -27.76
N CYS A 228 -16.13 -10.02 -28.39
CA CYS A 228 -17.13 -8.95 -28.43
C CYS A 228 -18.06 -9.13 -29.64
N ALA A 229 -19.33 -9.46 -29.40
CA ALA A 229 -20.32 -9.64 -30.47
C ALA A 229 -20.48 -8.40 -31.37
N LEU A 230 -20.22 -7.20 -30.84
CA LEU A 230 -20.31 -5.94 -31.59
C LEU A 230 -19.22 -5.82 -32.67
N GLN A 231 -18.06 -6.46 -32.50
CA GLN A 231 -17.02 -6.47 -33.54
C GLN A 231 -17.47 -7.23 -34.79
N GLY A 232 -18.35 -8.23 -34.64
CA GLY A 232 -18.93 -8.96 -35.76
C GLY A 232 -19.87 -8.13 -36.65
N LEU A 233 -20.31 -6.95 -36.17
CA LEU A 233 -21.11 -6.01 -36.97
C LEU A 233 -20.28 -4.99 -37.75
N LEU A 234 -18.97 -4.92 -37.51
CA LEU A 234 -18.10 -3.99 -38.21
C LEU A 234 -17.87 -4.47 -39.65
N GLN A 235 -17.80 -3.51 -40.58
CA GLN A 235 -17.46 -3.82 -41.96
C GLN A 235 -16.02 -4.34 -42.05
N ALA A 236 -15.77 -5.33 -42.90
CA ALA A 236 -14.43 -5.91 -43.06
C ALA A 236 -13.38 -4.85 -43.46
N SER A 237 -13.77 -3.87 -44.28
CA SER A 237 -12.93 -2.72 -44.64
C SER A 237 -12.58 -1.87 -43.42
N ASP A 238 -13.53 -1.58 -42.53
CA ASP A 238 -13.23 -0.79 -41.32
C ASP A 238 -12.32 -1.56 -40.36
N ILE A 239 -12.45 -2.88 -40.27
CA ILE A 239 -11.53 -3.71 -39.46
C ILE A 239 -10.10 -3.65 -40.04
N PHE A 240 -9.96 -3.72 -41.36
CA PHE A 240 -8.64 -3.71 -42.00
C PHE A 240 -8.02 -2.30 -42.04
N ASP A 241 -8.78 -1.31 -42.48
CA ASP A 241 -8.30 0.05 -42.73
C ASP A 241 -8.15 0.86 -41.44
N ARG A 242 -9.05 0.68 -40.46
CA ARG A 242 -9.10 1.49 -39.23
C ARG A 242 -8.57 0.77 -38.00
N LEU A 243 -8.81 -0.53 -37.88
CA LEU A 243 -8.30 -1.33 -36.76
C LEU A 243 -7.00 -2.07 -37.11
N HIS A 244 -6.52 -1.97 -38.36
CA HIS A 244 -5.32 -2.67 -38.85
C HIS A 244 -5.38 -4.18 -38.61
N GLY A 245 -6.59 -4.77 -38.67
CA GLY A 245 -6.83 -6.18 -38.40
C GLY A 245 -6.75 -6.60 -36.93
N LYS A 246 -6.59 -5.65 -35.99
CA LYS A 246 -6.43 -5.95 -34.56
C LYS A 246 -7.79 -5.98 -33.83
N PRO A 247 -7.98 -6.90 -32.85
CA PRO A 247 -9.17 -6.89 -32.00
C PRO A 247 -9.16 -5.70 -31.02
N LEU A 248 -10.33 -5.38 -30.47
CA LEU A 248 -10.45 -4.42 -29.36
C LEU A 248 -9.67 -4.93 -28.15
N ILE A 249 -9.02 -4.03 -27.42
CA ILE A 249 -8.36 -4.35 -26.16
C ILE A 249 -9.43 -4.81 -25.15
N PRO A 250 -9.29 -6.02 -24.54
CA PRO A 250 -10.25 -6.52 -23.55
C PRO A 250 -10.50 -5.53 -22.41
N GLY A 251 -11.77 -5.33 -22.08
CA GLY A 251 -12.23 -4.35 -21.09
C GLY A 251 -12.57 -2.97 -21.66
N THR A 252 -12.19 -2.68 -22.91
CA THR A 252 -12.52 -1.42 -23.61
C THR A 252 -13.77 -1.51 -24.47
N GLU A 253 -14.53 -2.62 -24.39
CA GLU A 253 -15.69 -2.82 -25.25
C GLU A 253 -16.75 -1.72 -25.00
N PRO A 254 -17.43 -1.21 -26.05
CA PRO A 254 -18.29 -0.03 -25.93
C PRO A 254 -19.68 -0.36 -25.36
N CYS A 255 -19.75 -1.22 -24.34
CA CYS A 255 -21.02 -1.74 -23.82
C CYS A 255 -21.96 -0.62 -23.35
N HIS A 256 -21.46 0.46 -22.77
CA HIS A 256 -22.29 1.54 -22.22
C HIS A 256 -21.85 2.94 -22.69
N THR A 257 -21.12 3.00 -23.79
CA THR A 257 -20.50 4.24 -24.31
C THR A 257 -20.86 4.55 -25.76
N LEU A 258 -21.86 3.85 -26.32
CA LEU A 258 -22.34 4.13 -27.67
C LEU A 258 -22.96 5.54 -27.73
N LYS A 259 -22.62 6.31 -28.76
CA LYS A 259 -23.20 7.65 -29.01
C LYS A 259 -23.82 7.66 -30.40
N GLU A 260 -24.93 8.37 -30.62
CA GLU A 260 -25.49 8.51 -31.98
C GLU A 260 -24.46 9.16 -32.91
N ALA A 261 -24.28 8.60 -34.11
CA ALA A 261 -23.35 9.14 -35.09
C ALA A 261 -23.88 10.49 -35.63
N PRO A 262 -23.01 11.50 -35.81
CA PRO A 262 -23.45 12.80 -36.30
C PRO A 262 -23.82 12.72 -37.79
N GLU A 263 -25.02 13.18 -38.14
CA GLU A 263 -25.49 13.21 -39.54
C GLU A 263 -24.78 14.28 -40.40
N SER A 264 -24.09 15.25 -39.79
CA SER A 264 -23.36 16.32 -40.50
C SER A 264 -22.19 16.88 -39.67
N GLU A 265 -21.24 17.57 -40.30
CA GLU A 265 -20.15 18.26 -39.57
C GLU A 265 -20.65 19.31 -38.56
N THR A 266 -21.75 20.00 -38.89
CA THR A 266 -22.40 20.97 -38.01
C THR A 266 -22.98 20.28 -36.77
N LYS A 267 -23.62 19.11 -36.93
CA LYS A 267 -24.09 18.29 -35.80
C LYS A 267 -22.94 17.66 -35.02
N ARG A 268 -21.82 17.30 -35.67
CA ARG A 268 -20.59 16.82 -35.01
C ARG A 268 -20.00 17.86 -34.06
N LYS A 269 -19.90 19.13 -34.50
CA LYS A 269 -19.47 20.24 -33.63
C LYS A 269 -20.42 20.44 -32.43
N LYS A 270 -21.73 20.34 -32.66
CA LYS A 270 -22.74 20.44 -31.60
C LYS A 270 -22.68 19.27 -30.60
N GLN A 271 -22.49 18.04 -31.09
CA GLN A 271 -22.31 16.84 -30.24
C GLN A 271 -21.00 16.85 -29.46
N ASN A 272 -19.91 17.43 -29.99
CA ASN A 272 -18.68 17.61 -29.22
C ASN A 272 -18.86 18.57 -28.05
N ASN A 273 -19.67 19.63 -28.23
CA ASN A 273 -19.95 20.61 -27.17
C ASN A 273 -20.99 20.12 -26.16
N HIS A 274 -21.95 19.31 -26.61
CA HIS A 274 -22.99 18.70 -25.80
C HIS A 274 -23.12 17.21 -26.18
N PRO A 275 -22.26 16.34 -25.62
CA PRO A 275 -22.37 14.91 -25.88
C PRO A 275 -23.75 14.44 -25.40
N GLY A 276 -24.52 13.85 -26.33
CA GLY A 276 -25.81 13.24 -26.01
C GLY A 276 -25.67 12.09 -25.00
N LEU A 277 -26.79 11.61 -24.48
CA LEU A 277 -26.81 10.48 -23.53
C LEU A 277 -26.17 9.23 -24.17
N PRO A 278 -25.33 8.50 -23.42
CA PRO A 278 -24.75 7.27 -23.91
C PRO A 278 -25.83 6.17 -24.01
N HIS A 279 -25.65 5.29 -24.98
CA HIS A 279 -26.54 4.18 -25.25
C HIS A 279 -25.93 2.82 -24.86
N LEU A 280 -26.79 1.90 -24.47
CA LEU A 280 -26.45 0.55 -24.05
C LEU A 280 -26.36 -0.40 -25.26
N CYS A 281 -25.30 -1.19 -25.31
CA CYS A 281 -25.12 -2.25 -26.31
C CYS A 281 -26.20 -3.33 -26.13
N PRO A 282 -26.94 -3.70 -27.20
CA PRO A 282 -28.05 -4.64 -27.09
C PRO A 282 -27.61 -6.09 -26.85
N PHE A 283 -26.38 -6.45 -27.22
CA PHE A 283 -25.86 -7.82 -27.08
C PHE A 283 -25.44 -8.20 -25.66
N PHE A 284 -25.48 -7.28 -24.69
CA PHE A 284 -24.90 -7.50 -23.36
C PHE A 284 -25.38 -8.80 -22.69
N ALA A 285 -26.67 -9.10 -22.79
CA ALA A 285 -27.29 -10.27 -22.17
C ALA A 285 -26.83 -11.61 -22.77
N THR A 286 -26.32 -11.66 -24.00
CA THR A 286 -25.84 -12.89 -24.66
C THR A 286 -24.34 -12.84 -24.99
N CYS A 287 -23.67 -11.71 -24.74
CA CYS A 287 -22.30 -11.49 -25.14
C CYS A 287 -21.33 -12.42 -24.36
N PRO A 288 -20.46 -13.20 -25.03
CA PRO A 288 -19.49 -14.05 -24.37
C PRO A 288 -18.50 -13.27 -23.49
N SER A 289 -18.08 -12.05 -23.90
CA SER A 289 -17.19 -11.22 -23.08
C SER A 289 -17.79 -10.77 -21.75
N GLN A 290 -19.10 -10.92 -21.58
CA GLN A 290 -19.84 -10.56 -20.36
C GLN A 290 -20.35 -11.79 -19.60
N GLN A 291 -19.90 -13.01 -19.94
CA GLN A 291 -20.35 -14.27 -19.32
C GLN A 291 -20.24 -14.26 -17.80
N VAL A 292 -19.15 -13.71 -17.25
CA VAL A 292 -18.93 -13.61 -15.80
C VAL A 292 -20.07 -12.92 -15.06
N TYR A 293 -20.73 -11.93 -15.66
CA TYR A 293 -21.85 -11.22 -15.03
C TYR A 293 -23.16 -12.00 -15.05
N ARG A 294 -23.31 -12.98 -15.95
CA ARG A 294 -24.43 -13.92 -15.95
C ARG A 294 -24.24 -15.04 -14.95
N ASP A 295 -23.00 -15.47 -14.78
CA ASP A 295 -22.64 -16.50 -13.81
C ASP A 295 -22.71 -15.96 -12.36
N MET A 296 -22.43 -14.66 -12.17
CA MET A 296 -22.30 -14.03 -10.85
C MET A 296 -23.56 -14.14 -9.95
N PRO A 297 -24.81 -13.94 -10.44
CA PRO A 297 -26.01 -14.11 -9.63
C PRO A 297 -26.23 -15.50 -9.05
N ASN A 298 -25.87 -16.55 -9.82
CA ASN A 298 -26.11 -17.93 -9.44
C ASN A 298 -24.95 -18.51 -8.60
N ALA A 299 -23.74 -17.98 -8.77
CA ALA A 299 -22.57 -18.42 -8.02
C ALA A 299 -22.75 -18.22 -6.50
N ARG A 300 -22.35 -19.25 -5.75
CA ARG A 300 -22.44 -19.32 -4.29
C ARG A 300 -21.14 -18.96 -3.59
N VAL A 301 -20.03 -19.04 -4.31
CA VAL A 301 -18.73 -18.58 -3.87
C VAL A 301 -18.28 -17.43 -4.75
N TRP A 302 -18.04 -16.27 -4.14
CA TRP A 302 -17.38 -15.16 -4.81
C TRP A 302 -15.95 -15.07 -4.35
N ILE A 303 -15.04 -14.79 -5.29
CA ILE A 303 -13.64 -14.62 -4.96
C ILE A 303 -13.20 -13.27 -5.52
N THR A 304 -12.65 -12.41 -4.68
CA THR A 304 -12.31 -11.05 -5.08
C THR A 304 -11.04 -10.58 -4.40
N THR A 305 -10.58 -9.38 -4.75
CA THR A 305 -9.40 -8.73 -4.16
C THR A 305 -9.82 -7.41 -3.53
N PRO A 306 -9.05 -6.88 -2.56
CA PRO A 306 -9.29 -5.54 -2.00
C PRO A 306 -9.38 -4.46 -3.11
N GLY A 307 -8.50 -4.58 -4.12
CA GLY A 307 -8.50 -3.73 -5.31
C GLY A 307 -9.80 -3.76 -6.09
N ALA A 308 -10.34 -4.93 -6.38
CA ALA A 308 -11.63 -5.04 -7.05
C ALA A 308 -12.76 -4.49 -6.18
N MET A 309 -12.77 -4.78 -4.88
CA MET A 309 -13.82 -4.31 -3.96
C MET A 309 -13.94 -2.78 -3.94
N ALA A 310 -12.83 -2.05 -3.85
CA ALA A 310 -12.86 -0.59 -3.83
C ALA A 310 -13.06 0.02 -5.23
N MET A 311 -12.37 -0.50 -6.25
CA MET A 311 -12.22 0.22 -7.51
C MET A 311 -13.23 -0.18 -8.57
N ALA A 312 -13.54 -1.47 -8.65
CA ALA A 312 -14.28 -2.01 -9.78
C ALA A 312 -15.75 -1.65 -9.67
N GLY A 313 -16.27 -0.97 -10.70
CA GLY A 313 -17.69 -0.70 -10.85
C GLY A 313 -18.40 -1.78 -11.68
N LEU A 314 -19.73 -1.77 -11.63
CA LEU A 314 -20.58 -2.68 -12.40
C LEU A 314 -21.03 -2.05 -13.73
N PRO A 315 -21.25 -2.87 -14.79
CA PRO A 315 -21.85 -2.42 -16.04
C PRO A 315 -23.21 -1.76 -15.82
N ARG A 316 -23.46 -0.67 -16.54
CA ARG A 316 -24.72 0.10 -16.45
C ARG A 316 -25.96 -0.70 -16.88
N HIS A 317 -25.79 -1.80 -17.60
CA HIS A 317 -26.87 -2.72 -17.95
C HIS A 317 -27.49 -3.44 -16.75
N LEU A 318 -26.71 -3.65 -15.69
CA LEU A 318 -27.10 -4.45 -14.54
C LEU A 318 -27.42 -3.55 -13.34
N GLU A 319 -26.62 -2.49 -13.17
CA GLU A 319 -26.67 -1.66 -11.99
C GLU A 319 -26.54 -0.18 -12.39
N LEU A 320 -27.62 0.59 -12.23
CA LEU A 320 -27.61 2.02 -12.52
C LEU A 320 -26.99 2.83 -11.39
N ARG A 321 -27.03 2.32 -10.15
CA ARG A 321 -26.34 2.95 -9.03
C ARG A 321 -24.82 2.91 -9.28
N PRO A 322 -24.06 3.93 -8.87
CA PRO A 322 -22.62 3.95 -9.04
C PRO A 322 -21.89 3.12 -7.96
N ILE A 323 -22.42 1.94 -7.60
CA ILE A 323 -21.82 1.08 -6.58
C ILE A 323 -20.63 0.30 -7.14
N LYS A 324 -19.70 -0.04 -6.24
CA LYS A 324 -18.50 -0.84 -6.47
C LYS A 324 -18.72 -2.30 -6.08
N ILE A 325 -17.82 -3.20 -6.49
CA ILE A 325 -17.90 -4.64 -6.16
C ILE A 325 -17.94 -4.86 -4.64
N GLY A 326 -17.25 -4.05 -3.84
CA GLY A 326 -17.26 -4.15 -2.38
C GLY A 326 -18.65 -3.92 -1.77
N GLU A 327 -19.42 -2.97 -2.31
CA GLU A 327 -20.81 -2.72 -1.92
C GLU A 327 -21.72 -3.87 -2.37
N LEU A 328 -21.48 -4.46 -3.55
CA LEU A 328 -22.22 -5.64 -4.00
C LEU A 328 -21.98 -6.84 -3.06
N VAL A 329 -20.73 -7.08 -2.66
CA VAL A 329 -20.36 -8.09 -1.65
C VAL A 329 -21.06 -7.78 -0.32
N TYR A 330 -21.04 -6.51 0.11
CA TYR A 330 -21.74 -6.07 1.32
C TYR A 330 -23.25 -6.31 1.26
N LEU A 331 -23.90 -6.27 0.09
CA LEU A 331 -25.35 -6.44 -0.05
C LEU A 331 -25.79 -7.91 -0.22
N HIS A 332 -24.93 -8.76 -0.76
CA HIS A 332 -25.35 -10.07 -1.27
C HIS A 332 -24.61 -11.29 -0.71
N SER A 333 -23.56 -11.08 0.07
CA SER A 333 -22.86 -12.17 0.77
C SER A 333 -23.43 -12.36 2.18
N ASP A 334 -23.45 -13.60 2.66
CA ASP A 334 -23.77 -13.94 4.05
C ASP A 334 -22.51 -13.96 4.91
N ILE A 335 -21.41 -14.43 4.31
CA ILE A 335 -20.11 -14.59 4.96
C ILE A 335 -19.05 -13.95 4.07
N VAL A 336 -18.13 -13.19 4.67
CA VAL A 336 -16.95 -12.64 4.00
C VAL A 336 -15.71 -13.05 4.77
N VAL A 337 -14.79 -13.73 4.08
CA VAL A 337 -13.50 -14.14 4.64
C VAL A 337 -12.43 -13.22 4.13
N PHE A 338 -11.81 -12.44 5.03
CA PHE A 338 -10.58 -11.72 4.75
C PHE A 338 -9.40 -12.60 5.15
N ASP A 339 -8.80 -13.29 4.19
CA ASP A 339 -7.51 -13.93 4.43
C ASP A 339 -6.43 -12.85 4.47
N GLU A 340 -5.50 -12.99 5.41
CA GLU A 340 -4.43 -12.01 5.65
C GLU A 340 -4.96 -10.59 5.85
N VAL A 341 -5.93 -10.47 6.77
CA VAL A 341 -6.65 -9.22 7.05
C VAL A 341 -5.73 -8.02 7.31
N ASP A 342 -4.50 -8.23 7.82
CA ASP A 342 -3.49 -7.19 8.02
C ASP A 342 -3.04 -6.55 6.70
N THR A 343 -2.84 -7.36 5.65
CA THR A 343 -2.52 -6.87 4.30
C THR A 343 -3.72 -6.14 3.69
N VAL A 344 -4.94 -6.64 3.91
CA VAL A 344 -6.18 -6.01 3.43
C VAL A 344 -6.38 -4.64 4.09
N ILE A 345 -6.17 -4.55 5.41
CA ILE A 345 -6.21 -3.30 6.17
C ILE A 345 -5.21 -2.30 5.61
N LYS A 346 -3.95 -2.71 5.43
CA LYS A 346 -2.92 -1.84 4.84
C LYS A 346 -3.35 -1.33 3.46
N TRP A 347 -3.88 -2.22 2.62
CA TRP A 347 -4.32 -1.86 1.28
C TRP A 347 -5.39 -0.77 1.30
N PHE A 348 -6.40 -0.89 2.17
CA PHE A 348 -7.43 0.14 2.31
C PHE A 348 -6.88 1.43 2.93
N ASP A 349 -6.00 1.36 3.93
CA ASP A 349 -5.33 2.55 4.47
C ASP A 349 -4.57 3.31 3.36
N ASP A 350 -3.78 2.61 2.52
CA ASP A 350 -3.03 3.22 1.42
C ASP A 350 -3.95 3.86 0.37
N VAL A 351 -5.11 3.26 0.11
CA VAL A 351 -6.08 3.75 -0.89
C VAL A 351 -6.74 5.05 -0.45
N TYR A 352 -7.00 5.22 0.85
CA TYR A 352 -7.54 6.47 1.39
C TYR A 352 -6.45 7.47 1.80
N ALA A 353 -5.18 7.10 1.65
CA ALA A 353 -3.98 7.92 1.86
C ALA A 353 -3.04 7.81 0.65
N GLU A 354 -3.48 8.28 -0.52
CA GLU A 354 -2.78 8.07 -1.81
C GLU A 354 -1.83 9.22 -2.16
N GLU A 355 -0.72 8.92 -2.84
CA GLU A 355 0.09 9.91 -3.56
C GLU A 355 -0.34 10.03 -5.04
N VAL A 356 -0.71 11.23 -5.47
CA VAL A 356 -1.23 11.58 -6.80
C VAL A 356 -0.24 12.49 -7.52
N LEU A 357 0.19 12.12 -8.72
CA LEU A 357 1.06 12.98 -9.55
C LEU A 357 0.26 14.18 -10.08
N LEU A 358 0.78 15.40 -9.89
CA LEU A 358 0.09 16.62 -10.32
C LEU A 358 0.47 17.08 -11.72
N THR A 359 1.76 16.99 -12.06
CA THR A 359 2.38 17.55 -13.28
C THR A 359 3.19 16.49 -14.04
N ASN A 360 3.65 16.82 -15.25
CA ASN A 360 4.41 15.94 -16.16
C ASN A 360 3.58 14.74 -16.64
N GLY A 361 2.38 15.01 -17.17
CA GLY A 361 1.37 13.98 -17.44
C GLY A 361 0.61 13.59 -16.17
N GLY A 362 0.56 14.52 -15.21
CA GLY A 362 -0.19 14.37 -13.98
C GLY A 362 -1.62 14.88 -14.11
N VAL A 363 -2.38 14.80 -13.02
CA VAL A 363 -3.83 15.03 -13.05
C VAL A 363 -4.23 16.42 -13.54
N PHE A 364 -3.47 17.47 -13.22
CA PHE A 364 -3.83 18.82 -13.65
C PHE A 364 -3.54 19.08 -15.12
N ASP A 365 -2.56 18.38 -15.71
CA ASP A 365 -2.26 18.50 -17.15
C ASP A 365 -3.42 17.94 -17.99
N ASP A 366 -3.96 16.78 -17.59
CA ASP A 366 -5.10 16.14 -18.26
C ASP A 366 -6.39 16.96 -18.13
N ILE A 367 -6.66 17.48 -16.92
CA ILE A 367 -7.88 18.25 -16.63
C ILE A 367 -7.86 19.61 -17.33
N GLY A 368 -6.70 20.27 -17.35
CA GLY A 368 -6.58 21.62 -17.91
C GLY A 368 -6.94 21.65 -19.40
N VAL A 369 -6.48 20.66 -20.17
CA VAL A 369 -6.79 20.54 -21.61
C VAL A 369 -8.30 20.45 -21.84
N GLN A 370 -8.98 19.55 -21.13
CA GLN A 370 -10.43 19.34 -21.29
C GLN A 370 -11.24 20.54 -20.79
N THR A 371 -10.78 21.21 -19.73
CA THR A 371 -11.41 22.41 -19.17
C THR A 371 -11.35 23.57 -20.16
N GLU A 372 -10.19 23.79 -20.78
CA GLU A 372 -10.02 24.85 -21.80
C GLU A 372 -10.81 24.57 -23.07
N ASP A 373 -10.86 23.32 -23.53
CA ASP A 373 -11.67 22.92 -24.68
C ASP A 373 -13.17 23.22 -24.46
N TYR A 374 -13.69 22.98 -23.26
CA TYR A 374 -15.06 23.35 -22.91
C TYR A 374 -15.27 24.88 -22.92
N MET A 375 -14.33 25.61 -22.31
CA MET A 375 -14.39 27.06 -22.15
C MET A 375 -14.29 27.81 -23.47
N ARG A 376 -13.69 27.20 -24.49
CA ARG A 376 -13.63 27.75 -25.85
C ARG A 376 -15.01 28.13 -26.39
N PHE A 377 -16.04 27.32 -26.08
CA PHE A 377 -17.40 27.51 -26.57
C PHE A 377 -18.39 27.98 -25.49
N ASN A 378 -18.03 27.88 -24.20
CA ASN A 378 -18.92 28.16 -23.08
C ASN A 378 -18.30 29.18 -22.10
N ARG A 379 -18.35 30.47 -22.47
CA ARG A 379 -17.76 31.56 -21.65
C ARG A 379 -18.61 31.99 -20.46
N VAL A 380 -19.91 31.69 -20.47
CA VAL A 380 -20.84 31.99 -19.38
C VAL A 380 -21.26 30.67 -18.73
N THR A 381 -20.88 30.49 -17.47
CA THR A 381 -21.12 29.25 -16.70
C THR A 381 -21.69 29.58 -15.32
N PRO A 382 -22.36 28.62 -14.65
CA PRO A 382 -22.89 28.85 -13.30
C PRO A 382 -21.80 29.26 -12.29
N PRO A 383 -22.10 30.04 -11.23
CA PRO A 383 -21.10 30.57 -10.31
C PRO A 383 -20.20 29.50 -9.65
N LEU A 384 -20.75 28.33 -9.29
CA LEU A 384 -19.97 27.24 -8.70
C LEU A 384 -19.01 26.59 -9.72
N MET A 385 -19.43 26.49 -10.98
CA MET A 385 -18.54 26.03 -12.07
C MET A 385 -17.47 27.08 -12.39
N GLN A 386 -17.82 28.37 -12.36
CA GLN A 386 -16.84 29.44 -12.48
C GLN A 386 -15.79 29.36 -11.38
N ARG A 387 -16.21 29.24 -10.11
CA ARG A 387 -15.32 29.03 -8.96
C ARG A 387 -14.37 27.85 -9.19
N TRP A 388 -14.90 26.71 -9.62
CA TRP A 388 -14.10 25.50 -9.87
C TRP A 388 -13.08 25.70 -11.00
N THR A 389 -13.52 26.23 -12.14
CA THR A 389 -12.66 26.44 -13.32
C THR A 389 -11.62 27.54 -13.11
N THR A 390 -11.94 28.57 -12.33
CA THR A 390 -10.99 29.59 -11.89
C THR A 390 -9.95 29.00 -10.93
N ALA A 391 -10.37 28.14 -9.99
CA ALA A 391 -9.44 27.46 -9.10
C ALA A 391 -8.49 26.54 -9.87
N GLU A 392 -9.00 25.77 -10.84
CA GLU A 392 -8.19 24.90 -11.72
C GLU A 392 -7.09 25.70 -12.46
N ARG A 393 -7.45 26.82 -13.11
CA ARG A 393 -6.46 27.70 -13.74
C ARG A 393 -5.43 28.26 -12.76
N HIS A 394 -5.88 28.68 -11.57
CA HIS A 394 -4.97 29.20 -10.56
C HIS A 394 -4.04 28.12 -10.01
N VAL A 395 -4.47 26.85 -9.90
CA VAL A 395 -3.57 25.74 -9.56
C VAL A 395 -2.41 25.72 -10.54
N GLN A 396 -2.67 25.77 -11.85
CA GLN A 396 -1.62 25.73 -12.88
C GLN A 396 -0.61 26.88 -12.74
N SER A 397 -1.10 28.11 -12.49
CA SER A 397 -0.23 29.26 -12.23
C SER A 397 0.60 29.09 -10.94
N VAL A 398 -0.01 28.60 -9.86
CA VAL A 398 0.68 28.39 -8.57
C VAL A 398 1.68 27.22 -8.63
N VAL A 399 1.36 26.16 -9.37
CA VAL A 399 2.28 25.06 -9.66
C VAL A 399 3.52 25.59 -10.38
N THR A 400 3.31 26.42 -11.41
CA THR A 400 4.42 27.06 -12.14
C THR A 400 5.25 27.95 -11.21
N ALA A 401 4.60 28.81 -10.40
CA ALA A 401 5.31 29.64 -9.42
C ALA A 401 6.12 28.81 -8.41
N THR A 402 5.55 27.69 -7.95
CA THR A 402 6.21 26.76 -7.02
C THR A 402 7.46 26.14 -7.66
N LEU A 403 7.32 25.61 -8.88
CA LEU A 403 8.44 25.03 -9.63
C LEU A 403 9.52 26.07 -9.96
N THR A 404 9.14 27.32 -10.27
CA THR A 404 10.09 28.42 -10.49
C THR A 404 10.87 28.77 -9.23
N LEU A 405 10.22 28.86 -8.06
CA LEU A 405 10.89 29.10 -6.77
C LEU A 405 11.89 27.98 -6.42
N LEU A 406 11.63 26.76 -6.90
CA LEU A 406 12.47 25.58 -6.71
C LEU A 406 13.47 25.36 -7.85
N ASP A 407 13.42 26.14 -8.93
CA ASP A 407 14.26 25.89 -10.10
C ASP A 407 15.76 26.02 -9.78
N LYS A 408 16.59 25.32 -10.57
CA LYS A 408 18.05 25.36 -10.43
C LYS A 408 18.65 26.72 -10.77
N ARG A 409 18.10 27.41 -11.78
CA ARG A 409 18.64 28.65 -12.36
C ARG A 409 17.89 29.88 -11.87
N LEU A 410 16.56 29.79 -11.81
CA LEU A 410 15.68 30.91 -11.45
C LEU A 410 15.31 30.94 -9.97
N GLY A 411 15.32 29.77 -9.32
CA GLY A 411 14.88 29.60 -7.94
C GLY A 411 16.00 29.64 -6.92
N HIS A 412 15.74 29.06 -5.75
CA HIS A 412 16.66 29.09 -4.61
C HIS A 412 17.04 27.69 -4.12
N GLU A 413 18.35 27.41 -4.04
CA GLU A 413 18.86 26.12 -3.56
C GLU A 413 18.47 25.83 -2.10
N PHE A 414 18.41 26.86 -1.25
CA PHE A 414 18.01 26.68 0.15
C PHE A 414 16.54 26.29 0.29
N LEU A 415 15.64 26.73 -0.61
CA LEU A 415 14.24 26.30 -0.60
C LEU A 415 14.12 24.84 -1.01
N ARG A 416 14.89 24.42 -2.03
CA ARG A 416 14.98 23.00 -2.40
C ARG A 416 15.44 22.14 -1.23
N LYS A 417 16.55 22.49 -0.58
CA LYS A 417 17.06 21.77 0.60
C LYS A 417 16.06 21.77 1.76
N TRP A 418 15.26 22.83 1.90
CA TRP A 418 14.24 22.95 2.95
C TRP A 418 13.09 21.94 2.80
N ILE A 419 12.77 21.56 1.56
CA ILE A 419 11.71 20.60 1.22
C ILE A 419 12.22 19.21 0.75
N GLU A 420 13.52 19.05 0.54
CA GLU A 420 14.14 17.81 0.00
C GLU A 420 13.85 16.56 0.85
N ARG A 421 13.59 16.75 2.15
CA ARG A 421 13.39 15.67 3.13
C ARG A 421 11.92 15.27 3.31
N GLY A 422 11.14 15.20 2.24
CA GLY A 422 9.78 14.64 2.28
C GLY A 422 8.67 15.62 1.92
N TYR A 423 7.45 15.21 2.23
CA TYR A 423 6.27 16.00 1.90
C TYR A 423 6.15 17.23 2.79
N PHE A 424 5.48 18.26 2.29
CA PHE A 424 5.27 19.50 3.01
C PHE A 424 3.83 19.98 2.87
N THR A 425 3.32 20.60 3.93
CA THR A 425 2.01 21.25 3.97
C THR A 425 2.20 22.72 4.31
N PRO A 426 1.20 23.58 4.07
CA PRO A 426 1.23 24.95 4.57
C PRO A 426 1.56 24.99 6.08
N ASN A 427 0.94 24.11 6.87
CA ASN A 427 1.15 24.06 8.31
C ASN A 427 2.59 23.63 8.68
N SER A 428 3.16 22.60 8.03
CA SER A 428 4.51 22.14 8.37
C SER A 428 5.59 23.17 7.97
N LEU A 429 5.41 23.87 6.84
CA LEU A 429 6.30 24.96 6.42
C LEU A 429 6.19 26.17 7.36
N LEU A 430 4.96 26.59 7.71
CA LEU A 430 4.73 27.70 8.63
C LEU A 430 5.20 27.39 10.05
N TYR A 431 5.16 26.12 10.46
CA TYR A 431 5.74 25.66 11.73
C TYR A 431 7.26 25.76 11.75
N LYS A 432 7.95 25.23 10.73
CA LYS A 432 9.41 25.38 10.57
C LYS A 432 9.81 26.87 10.54
N PHE A 433 9.03 27.68 9.83
CA PHE A 433 9.18 29.13 9.80
C PHE A 433 9.00 29.78 11.18
N ALA A 434 7.97 29.39 11.94
CA ALA A 434 7.73 29.88 13.30
C ALA A 434 8.87 29.51 14.27
N ARG A 435 9.47 28.32 14.12
CA ARG A 435 10.68 27.92 14.87
C ARG A 435 11.85 28.87 14.58
N ARG A 436 12.07 29.21 13.31
CA ARG A 436 13.10 30.21 12.92
C ARG A 436 12.81 31.61 13.43
N LEU A 437 11.55 32.07 13.42
CA LEU A 437 11.14 33.32 14.07
C LEU A 437 11.39 33.32 15.59
N ALA A 438 11.29 32.15 16.22
CA ALA A 438 11.69 31.92 17.60
C ALA A 438 13.22 31.79 17.78
N GLY A 439 14.03 31.78 16.72
CA GLY A 439 15.48 31.59 16.81
C GLY A 439 15.86 30.19 17.30
N LEU A 440 15.10 29.19 16.87
CA LEU A 440 15.34 27.77 17.12
C LEU A 440 15.74 27.09 15.81
N GLU A 441 16.43 25.95 15.91
CA GLU A 441 16.60 25.01 14.79
C GLU A 441 15.25 24.49 14.33
N GLU A 442 15.17 24.04 13.07
CA GLU A 442 13.94 23.44 12.52
C GLU A 442 13.49 22.21 13.31
N LEU A 443 14.44 21.48 13.90
CA LEU A 443 14.23 20.34 14.78
C LEU A 443 14.99 20.57 16.10
N ASP A 444 14.50 20.00 17.20
CA ASP A 444 15.25 20.00 18.45
C ASP A 444 16.42 18.99 18.33
N SER A 445 17.62 19.37 18.79
CA SER A 445 18.80 18.49 18.78
C SER A 445 18.60 17.29 19.72
N PRO A 446 19.18 16.11 19.45
CA PRO A 446 19.11 14.94 20.33
C PRO A 446 19.58 15.21 21.77
N ASP A 447 20.41 16.24 21.96
CA ASP A 447 20.99 16.61 23.27
C ASP A 447 20.07 17.52 24.11
N VAL A 448 18.93 17.95 23.57
CA VAL A 448 17.98 18.85 24.26
C VAL A 448 17.13 18.06 25.26
N THR A 449 16.99 18.57 26.48
CA THR A 449 16.19 17.91 27.53
C THR A 449 14.68 18.01 27.25
N GLU A 450 13.89 17.08 27.79
CA GLU A 450 12.42 17.09 27.60
C GLU A 450 11.75 18.39 28.10
N GLN A 451 12.30 18.98 29.18
CA GLN A 451 11.82 20.25 29.72
C GLN A 451 12.06 21.42 28.75
N GLU A 452 13.22 21.46 28.11
CA GLU A 452 13.56 22.46 27.09
C GLU A 452 12.70 22.28 25.83
N ILE A 453 12.43 21.05 25.40
CA ILE A 453 11.50 20.76 24.29
C ILE A 453 10.11 21.33 24.60
N LYS A 454 9.58 21.11 25.82
CA LYS A 454 8.29 21.67 26.25
C LYS A 454 8.29 23.21 26.23
N ALA A 455 9.38 23.84 26.68
CA ALA A 455 9.51 25.30 26.66
C ALA A 455 9.59 25.86 25.23
N ASN A 456 10.38 25.23 24.35
CA ASN A 456 10.49 25.57 22.93
C ASN A 456 9.11 25.49 22.25
N ASN A 457 8.38 24.40 22.47
CA ASN A 457 7.04 24.19 21.90
C ASN A 457 6.04 25.26 22.32
N ARG A 458 6.06 25.72 23.59
CA ARG A 458 5.19 26.82 24.06
C ARG A 458 5.48 28.12 23.31
N ARG A 459 6.76 28.44 23.12
CA ARG A 459 7.19 29.65 22.41
C ARG A 459 6.79 29.64 20.94
N VAL A 460 6.91 28.49 20.28
CA VAL A 460 6.53 28.30 18.88
C VAL A 460 5.01 28.37 18.72
N HIS A 461 4.24 27.77 19.63
CA HIS A 461 2.76 27.83 19.61
C HIS A 461 2.24 29.28 19.65
N GLN A 462 2.86 30.17 20.43
CA GLN A 462 2.46 31.59 20.47
C GLN A 462 2.57 32.30 19.11
N ILE A 463 3.52 31.87 18.27
CA ILE A 463 3.70 32.39 16.92
C ILE A 463 2.74 31.68 15.97
N MET A 464 2.59 30.35 16.09
CA MET A 464 1.71 29.55 15.26
C MET A 464 0.25 30.00 15.30
N ARG A 465 -0.25 30.52 16.44
CA ARG A 465 -1.61 31.05 16.54
C ARG A 465 -1.99 32.07 15.46
N TYR A 466 -1.03 32.84 14.92
CA TYR A 466 -1.32 33.76 13.82
C TYR A 466 -1.47 33.05 12.46
N PHE A 467 -0.73 31.96 12.26
CA PHE A 467 -0.82 31.13 11.06
C PHE A 467 -2.02 30.19 11.11
N ASP A 468 -2.34 29.63 12.28
CA ASP A 468 -3.57 28.85 12.49
C ASP A 468 -4.78 29.72 12.14
N ALA A 469 -4.86 30.94 12.70
CA ALA A 469 -5.91 31.91 12.35
C ALA A 469 -5.89 32.39 10.88
N LEU A 470 -4.76 32.22 10.16
CA LEU A 470 -4.71 32.45 8.72
C LEU A 470 -5.38 31.30 7.96
N LEU A 471 -5.11 30.07 8.37
CA LEU A 471 -5.54 28.83 7.72
C LEU A 471 -6.97 28.41 8.10
N ASP A 472 -7.52 28.90 9.21
CA ASP A 472 -8.88 28.57 9.68
C ASP A 472 -9.98 29.02 8.69
N ASP A 473 -9.76 30.13 7.98
CA ASP A 473 -10.68 30.69 6.99
C ASP A 473 -10.03 30.78 5.60
N ASP A 474 -10.84 30.73 4.53
CA ASP A 474 -10.35 30.89 3.16
C ASP A 474 -9.58 32.23 3.02
N PRO A 475 -8.26 32.19 2.71
CA PRO A 475 -7.41 33.38 2.70
C PRO A 475 -7.73 34.34 1.55
N LEU A 476 -8.51 33.90 0.55
CA LEU A 476 -8.95 34.75 -0.55
C LEU A 476 -10.32 35.40 -0.31
N LEU A 477 -11.08 35.01 0.72
CA LEU A 477 -12.31 35.70 1.07
C LEU A 477 -11.99 37.05 1.73
N GLY A 478 -12.51 38.13 1.16
CA GLY A 478 -12.21 39.52 1.54
C GLY A 478 -12.82 40.00 2.86
N GLN A 479 -13.06 39.12 3.84
CA GLN A 479 -13.54 39.55 5.15
C GLN A 479 -12.38 40.16 5.95
N PRO A 480 -12.54 41.37 6.53
CA PRO A 480 -11.51 41.97 7.35
C PRO A 480 -11.28 41.14 8.61
N ARG A 481 -10.04 40.66 8.80
CA ARG A 481 -9.64 39.86 9.95
C ARG A 481 -9.26 40.76 11.13
N PRO A 482 -9.66 40.44 12.38
CA PRO A 482 -9.44 41.32 13.54
C PRO A 482 -7.95 41.58 13.86
N ASN A 483 -7.09 40.61 13.53
CA ASN A 483 -5.67 40.68 13.84
C ASN A 483 -4.89 41.23 12.63
N SER A 484 -4.23 42.38 12.82
CA SER A 484 -3.46 43.06 11.77
C SER A 484 -2.33 42.21 11.16
N LYS A 485 -1.74 41.29 11.93
CA LYS A 485 -0.73 40.35 11.43
C LYS A 485 -1.32 39.39 10.41
N VAL A 486 -2.48 38.83 10.73
CA VAL A 486 -3.20 37.86 9.91
C VAL A 486 -3.80 38.53 8.68
N GLN A 487 -4.39 39.73 8.85
CA GLN A 487 -4.92 40.52 7.74
C GLN A 487 -3.86 40.82 6.69
N ARG A 488 -2.63 41.21 7.11
CA ARG A 488 -1.55 41.50 6.16
C ARG A 488 -1.05 40.25 5.43
N LEU A 489 -1.06 39.07 6.08
CA LEU A 489 -0.77 37.80 5.39
C LEU A 489 -1.85 37.46 4.35
N ALA A 490 -3.13 37.66 4.68
CA ALA A 490 -4.22 37.43 3.73
C ALA A 490 -4.11 38.33 2.49
N LEU A 491 -3.78 39.61 2.68
CA LEU A 491 -3.52 40.54 1.57
C LEU A 491 -2.32 40.10 0.70
N LEU A 492 -1.25 39.58 1.31
CA LEU A 492 -0.12 39.03 0.56
C LEU A 492 -0.53 37.81 -0.27
N ILE A 493 -1.35 36.91 0.29
CA ILE A 493 -1.88 35.75 -0.44
C ILE A 493 -2.73 36.21 -1.64
N GLN A 494 -3.60 37.21 -1.46
CA GLN A 494 -4.38 37.79 -2.55
C GLN A 494 -3.50 38.40 -3.64
N GLN A 495 -2.45 39.12 -3.24
CA GLN A 495 -1.47 39.69 -4.16
C GLN A 495 -0.76 38.59 -4.96
N ILE A 496 -0.25 37.55 -4.29
CA ILE A 496 0.40 36.38 -4.94
C ILE A 496 -0.55 35.71 -5.95
N ASN A 497 -1.82 35.53 -5.60
CA ASN A 497 -2.81 34.89 -6.48
C ASN A 497 -3.17 35.73 -7.71
N SER A 498 -3.08 37.07 -7.59
CA SER A 498 -3.44 38.01 -8.67
C SER A 498 -2.31 38.27 -9.67
N ILE A 499 -1.06 38.14 -9.22
CA ILE A 499 0.13 38.37 -10.04
C ILE A 499 0.47 37.08 -10.78
N GLY A 500 0.41 37.11 -12.11
CA GLY A 500 0.65 35.93 -12.94
C GLY A 500 2.01 35.27 -12.68
N GLU A 501 3.09 36.06 -12.60
CA GLU A 501 4.44 35.57 -12.30
C GLU A 501 4.91 36.00 -10.90
N SER A 502 4.28 35.43 -9.87
CA SER A 502 4.53 35.80 -8.47
C SER A 502 5.84 35.25 -7.89
N ALA A 503 6.49 34.28 -8.53
CA ALA A 503 7.72 33.67 -8.02
C ALA A 503 8.92 34.63 -8.05
N THR A 504 9.06 35.40 -9.13
CA THR A 504 10.21 36.27 -9.40
C THR A 504 9.91 37.76 -9.10
N ASP A 505 8.71 38.07 -8.63
CA ASP A 505 8.29 39.44 -8.31
C ASP A 505 8.92 39.96 -7.00
N ASP A 506 9.80 40.95 -7.14
CA ASP A 506 10.52 41.59 -6.04
C ASP A 506 9.59 42.33 -5.05
N SER A 507 8.42 42.79 -5.49
CA SER A 507 7.44 43.44 -4.61
C SER A 507 6.88 42.48 -3.56
N ILE A 508 6.65 41.22 -3.93
CA ILE A 508 6.12 40.17 -3.04
C ILE A 508 7.17 39.81 -1.98
N TYR A 509 8.41 39.59 -2.40
CA TYR A 509 9.53 39.34 -1.50
C TYR A 509 9.71 40.50 -0.51
N ARG A 510 9.72 41.76 -0.98
CA ARG A 510 9.84 42.94 -0.13
C ARG A 510 8.70 43.04 0.87
N ALA A 511 7.47 42.73 0.45
CA ALA A 511 6.31 42.78 1.32
C ALA A 511 6.33 41.66 2.39
N CYS A 512 6.81 40.46 2.04
CA CYS A 512 7.07 39.38 3.01
C CYS A 512 8.15 39.79 4.03
N LYS A 513 9.25 40.39 3.57
CA LYS A 513 10.32 40.91 4.44
C LYS A 513 9.79 41.99 5.39
N ALA A 514 9.00 42.93 4.87
CA ALA A 514 8.39 43.98 5.68
C ALA A 514 7.47 43.41 6.77
N TRP A 515 6.68 42.38 6.45
CA TRP A 515 5.84 41.71 7.45
C TRP A 515 6.66 41.13 8.62
N ILE A 516 7.80 40.48 8.33
CA ILE A 516 8.70 39.94 9.36
C ILE A 516 9.28 41.05 10.23
N VAL A 517 9.76 42.13 9.61
CA VAL A 517 10.40 43.24 10.33
C VAL A 517 9.39 43.98 11.21
N ASP A 518 8.20 44.26 10.70
CA ASP A 518 7.19 45.06 11.38
C ASP A 518 6.60 44.31 12.60
N PHE A 519 6.37 43.01 12.48
CA PHE A 519 5.70 42.22 13.53
C PHE A 519 6.65 41.39 14.38
N PHE A 520 7.86 41.10 13.91
CA PHE A 520 8.89 40.34 14.63
C PHE A 520 10.28 41.01 14.50
N PRO A 521 10.47 42.26 14.97
CA PRO A 521 11.68 43.05 14.73
C PRO A 521 12.97 42.47 15.34
N LYS A 522 12.84 41.59 16.34
CA LYS A 522 13.99 40.93 17.00
C LYS A 522 14.50 39.68 16.26
N THR A 523 13.89 39.30 15.13
CA THR A 523 14.21 38.06 14.40
C THR A 523 15.66 38.01 13.95
N GLY A 524 16.19 39.08 13.36
CA GLY A 524 17.60 39.13 12.92
C GLY A 524 18.59 38.85 14.07
N LYS A 525 18.37 39.43 15.25
CA LYS A 525 19.20 39.17 16.45
C LYS A 525 19.08 37.73 16.94
N ARG A 526 17.88 37.13 16.86
CA ARG A 526 17.63 35.74 17.26
C ARG A 526 18.34 34.76 16.33
N LEU A 527 18.28 34.97 15.02
CA LEU A 527 18.96 34.15 14.02
C LEU A 527 20.48 34.25 14.16
N ALA A 528 21.03 35.45 14.39
CA ALA A 528 22.46 35.63 14.66
C ALA A 528 22.92 34.84 15.90
N LYS A 529 22.14 34.88 16.99
CA LYS A 529 22.41 34.08 18.19
C LYS A 529 22.36 32.57 17.92
N LEU A 530 21.40 32.12 17.12
CA LEU A 530 21.29 30.70 16.74
C LEU A 530 22.51 30.25 15.94
N ARG A 531 22.96 31.07 15.00
CA ARG A 531 24.19 30.84 14.23
C ARG A 531 25.41 30.67 15.12
N GLU A 532 25.61 31.59 16.07
CA GLU A 532 26.71 31.52 17.03
C GLU A 532 26.65 30.22 17.89
N GLN A 533 25.45 29.80 18.29
CA GLN A 533 25.25 28.55 19.04
C GLN A 533 25.62 27.31 18.21
N LEU A 534 25.19 27.25 16.94
CA LEU A 534 25.49 26.14 16.04
C LEU A 534 26.99 26.06 15.70
N GLU A 535 27.62 27.20 15.41
CA GLU A 535 29.07 27.28 15.17
C GLU A 535 29.87 26.83 16.41
N LYS A 536 29.44 27.19 17.62
CA LYS A 536 30.04 26.70 18.88
C LYS A 536 29.89 25.18 19.05
N ARG A 537 28.72 24.61 18.75
CA ARG A 537 28.52 23.15 18.82
C ARG A 537 29.40 22.40 17.83
N GLN A 538 29.51 22.89 16.59
CA GLN A 538 30.39 22.31 15.57
C GLN A 538 31.87 22.37 16.00
N ASN A 539 32.32 23.51 16.53
CA ASN A 539 33.69 23.67 16.99
C ASN A 539 34.02 22.78 18.20
N ASN A 540 33.07 22.60 19.13
CA ASN A 540 33.24 21.69 20.27
C ASN A 540 33.28 20.22 19.81
N SER A 541 32.40 19.82 18.88
CA SER A 541 32.41 18.47 18.30
C SER A 541 33.72 18.16 17.58
N GLN A 542 34.27 19.13 16.83
CA GLN A 542 35.58 19.05 16.18
C GLN A 542 36.76 19.04 17.17
N GLN A 543 36.63 19.62 18.37
CA GLN A 543 37.67 19.54 19.41
C GLN A 543 37.69 18.18 20.13
N THR A 544 36.54 17.56 20.38
CA THR A 544 36.47 16.15 20.85
C THR A 544 36.96 15.17 19.78
N ALA A 545 36.68 15.43 18.49
CA ALA A 545 37.22 14.65 17.38
C ALA A 545 38.73 14.89 17.15
N LYS A 546 39.27 16.09 17.44
CA LYS A 546 40.71 16.38 17.30
C LYS A 546 41.63 15.62 18.27
N LYS A 547 41.10 14.92 19.29
CA LYS A 547 41.87 13.92 20.06
C LYS A 547 41.93 12.53 19.40
N LYS A 548 41.14 12.27 18.35
CA LYS A 548 41.16 11.02 17.55
C LYS A 548 41.19 11.35 16.05
N ARG A 549 42.38 11.21 15.43
CA ARG A 549 42.70 11.26 13.98
C ARG A 549 43.08 12.63 13.38
N ARG A 550 44.39 12.81 13.18
CA ARG A 550 44.97 13.52 12.02
C ARG A 550 44.81 12.62 10.78
N LYS A 551 44.38 13.23 9.65
CA LYS A 551 44.24 12.69 8.28
C LYS A 551 42.97 11.86 7.96
N SER A 552 41.88 12.56 7.64
CA SER A 552 41.16 12.38 6.37
C SER A 552 40.37 13.65 6.06
N SER A 553 40.56 14.16 4.85
CA SER A 553 40.03 15.43 4.35
C SER A 553 38.87 15.17 3.40
N LYS A 554 37.65 15.55 3.81
CA LYS A 554 36.68 16.37 3.07
C LYS A 554 35.38 16.36 3.88
N GLN A 555 35.15 17.48 4.54
CA GLN A 555 33.93 17.83 5.24
C GLN A 555 32.83 18.09 4.21
N GLU A 556 31.74 17.35 4.31
CA GLU A 556 30.39 17.84 4.03
C GLU A 556 29.48 17.26 5.12
N GLU A 557 29.66 17.80 6.35
CA GLU A 557 28.64 17.68 7.39
C GLU A 557 27.53 18.67 7.03
N GLU A 558 26.39 18.10 6.65
CA GLU A 558 25.16 18.77 6.23
C GLU A 558 24.53 19.52 7.42
N SER A 559 25.11 20.66 7.80
CA SER A 559 24.57 21.50 8.86
C SER A 559 23.38 22.29 8.37
N ASP A 560 22.30 22.31 9.15
CA ASP A 560 21.12 23.14 8.93
C ASP A 560 21.54 24.63 8.77
N PRO A 561 21.48 25.22 7.55
CA PRO A 561 21.99 26.56 7.33
C PRO A 561 21.09 27.57 8.05
N VAL A 562 21.68 28.41 8.90
CA VAL A 562 20.91 29.43 9.61
C VAL A 562 20.43 30.50 8.64
N ASP A 563 19.11 30.73 8.65
CA ASP A 563 18.44 31.72 7.82
C ASP A 563 18.96 33.16 8.06
N THR A 564 19.02 33.95 6.99
CA THR A 564 19.06 35.42 7.07
C THR A 564 17.64 35.98 6.99
N LEU A 565 17.46 37.29 7.21
CA LEU A 565 16.14 37.91 7.00
C LEU A 565 15.67 37.79 5.55
N GLU A 566 16.60 37.77 4.60
CA GLU A 566 16.36 37.59 3.17
C GLU A 566 15.88 36.16 2.87
N THR A 567 16.62 35.13 3.31
CA THR A 567 16.20 33.72 3.07
C THR A 567 14.87 33.42 3.77
N LEU A 568 14.66 33.99 4.96
CA LEU A 568 13.42 33.83 5.70
C LEU A 568 12.23 34.49 4.99
N ALA A 569 12.40 35.63 4.33
CA ALA A 569 11.34 36.26 3.55
C ALA A 569 10.90 35.40 2.35
N TYR A 570 11.85 34.77 1.64
CA TYR A 570 11.53 33.81 0.58
C TYR A 570 10.87 32.53 1.11
N ARG A 571 11.25 32.06 2.30
CA ARG A 571 10.54 30.93 2.97
C ARG A 571 9.09 31.28 3.28
N LEU A 572 8.81 32.52 3.69
CA LEU A 572 7.44 33.00 3.88
C LEU A 572 6.69 33.07 2.55
N GLN A 573 7.26 33.69 1.51
CA GLN A 573 6.65 33.74 0.17
C GLN A 573 6.31 32.32 -0.32
N PHE A 574 7.27 31.39 -0.23
CA PHE A 574 7.07 29.99 -0.61
C PHE A 574 5.92 29.35 0.20
N ALA A 575 5.89 29.49 1.52
CA ALA A 575 4.82 28.93 2.34
C ALA A 575 3.43 29.50 2.00
N LEU A 576 3.33 30.80 1.66
CA LEU A 576 2.08 31.42 1.20
C LEU A 576 1.67 30.92 -0.20
N THR A 577 2.62 30.72 -1.11
CA THR A 577 2.37 30.09 -2.42
C THR A 577 1.83 28.66 -2.25
N ILE A 578 2.41 27.86 -1.34
CA ILE A 578 1.90 26.52 -1.03
C ILE A 578 0.52 26.57 -0.36
N THR A 579 0.21 27.61 0.42
CA THR A 579 -1.14 27.82 0.96
C THR A 579 -2.18 28.00 -0.15
N LEU A 580 -1.83 28.74 -1.22
CA LEU A 580 -2.68 28.84 -2.41
C LEU A 580 -2.82 27.51 -3.16
N LEU A 581 -1.71 26.77 -3.28
CA LEU A 581 -1.73 25.46 -3.94
C LEU A 581 -2.68 24.49 -3.23
N ASP A 582 -2.56 24.38 -1.90
CA ASP A 582 -3.44 23.54 -1.07
C ASP A 582 -4.90 23.99 -1.21
N ARG A 583 -5.19 25.28 -1.12
CA ARG A 583 -6.54 25.84 -1.28
C ARG A 583 -7.16 25.47 -2.64
N HIS A 584 -6.49 25.78 -3.74
CA HIS A 584 -7.06 25.58 -5.07
C HIS A 584 -7.18 24.09 -5.40
N THR A 585 -6.21 23.28 -4.99
CA THR A 585 -6.28 21.81 -5.10
C THR A 585 -7.51 21.26 -4.39
N ARG A 586 -7.78 21.70 -3.15
CA ARG A 586 -8.98 21.28 -2.39
C ARG A 586 -10.27 21.56 -3.14
N ILE A 587 -10.39 22.72 -3.80
CA ILE A 587 -11.55 23.07 -4.62
C ILE A 587 -11.63 22.13 -5.82
N VAL A 588 -10.55 21.98 -6.59
CA VAL A 588 -10.58 21.10 -7.77
C VAL A 588 -10.97 19.67 -7.39
N PHE A 589 -10.44 19.15 -6.29
CA PHE A 589 -10.61 17.77 -5.86
C PHE A 589 -11.96 17.51 -5.19
N TYR A 590 -12.40 18.33 -4.23
CA TYR A 590 -13.64 18.08 -3.48
C TYR A 590 -14.88 18.71 -4.11
N GLU A 591 -14.72 19.78 -4.87
CA GLU A 591 -15.82 20.42 -5.61
C GLU A 591 -15.93 19.85 -7.05
N TRP A 592 -15.41 18.64 -7.32
CA TRP A 592 -15.42 17.97 -8.64
C TRP A 592 -16.80 17.87 -9.29
N HIS A 593 -17.87 17.92 -8.50
CA HIS A 593 -19.26 17.94 -8.95
C HIS A 593 -19.61 19.22 -9.75
N HIS A 594 -18.81 20.28 -9.62
CA HIS A 594 -18.98 21.55 -10.31
C HIS A 594 -18.11 21.69 -11.57
N ARG A 595 -17.37 20.64 -11.94
CA ARG A 595 -16.55 20.62 -13.17
C ARG A 595 -17.38 20.78 -14.45
N PRO A 596 -16.76 21.21 -15.56
CA PRO A 596 -17.38 21.16 -16.88
C PRO A 596 -17.90 19.77 -17.26
N PRO A 597 -19.09 19.65 -17.89
CA PRO A 597 -19.70 18.37 -18.23
C PRO A 597 -18.94 17.56 -19.29
N THR A 598 -17.99 18.14 -20.01
CA THR A 598 -17.11 17.43 -20.96
C THR A 598 -16.03 16.62 -20.27
N LEU A 599 -15.73 16.91 -18.99
CA LEU A 599 -14.90 16.05 -18.15
C LEU A 599 -15.72 14.84 -17.72
N ASP A 600 -15.77 13.83 -18.59
CA ASP A 600 -16.36 12.52 -18.31
C ASP A 600 -15.48 11.68 -17.35
N ASP A 601 -14.27 12.15 -17.04
CA ASP A 601 -13.31 11.46 -16.19
C ASP A 601 -13.79 11.32 -14.74
N GLU A 602 -13.33 10.23 -14.11
CA GLU A 602 -13.42 10.07 -12.67
C GLU A 602 -12.61 11.17 -11.97
N PRO A 603 -12.99 11.55 -10.74
CA PRO A 603 -12.27 12.57 -10.01
C PRO A 603 -10.77 12.29 -9.86
N PRO A 604 -9.94 13.34 -9.67
CA PRO A 604 -8.50 13.28 -9.41
C PRO A 604 -8.07 12.23 -8.38
N HIS A 605 -8.92 11.99 -7.39
CA HIS A 605 -8.81 10.91 -6.41
C HIS A 605 -9.22 9.56 -7.02
N ARG A 606 -8.62 9.22 -8.17
CA ARG A 606 -8.99 8.10 -9.05
C ARG A 606 -9.06 6.76 -8.33
N ARG A 607 -8.40 6.59 -7.18
CA ARG A 607 -8.44 5.35 -6.37
C ARG A 607 -9.48 5.30 -5.26
N MET A 608 -10.25 6.36 -5.04
CA MET A 608 -11.15 6.43 -3.89
C MET A 608 -12.60 6.15 -4.31
N PRO A 609 -13.27 5.16 -3.70
CA PRO A 609 -14.70 4.97 -3.88
C PRO A 609 -15.46 6.20 -3.33
N THR A 610 -15.98 7.05 -4.22
CA THR A 610 -16.67 8.29 -3.81
C THR A 610 -17.85 8.05 -2.87
N ALA A 611 -18.54 6.92 -3.01
CA ALA A 611 -19.63 6.52 -2.13
C ALA A 611 -19.18 6.33 -0.66
N MET A 612 -17.95 5.84 -0.44
CA MET A 612 -17.44 5.54 0.89
C MET A 612 -16.85 6.77 1.60
N LEU A 613 -16.50 7.85 0.88
CA LEU A 613 -15.89 9.05 1.46
C LEU A 613 -16.75 9.72 2.55
N ASN A 614 -18.07 9.57 2.47
CA ASN A 614 -19.03 10.13 3.41
C ASN A 614 -19.50 9.13 4.47
N ILE A 615 -19.10 7.86 4.35
CA ILE A 615 -19.49 6.77 5.26
C ILE A 615 -18.35 6.46 6.22
N LEU A 616 -17.12 6.40 5.68
CA LEU A 616 -15.94 6.15 6.49
C LEU A 616 -15.61 7.37 7.35
N PRO A 617 -15.05 7.17 8.56
CA PRO A 617 -14.68 8.28 9.42
C PRO A 617 -13.59 9.14 8.77
N LEU A 618 -13.66 10.44 9.05
CA LEU A 618 -12.63 11.39 8.67
C LEU A 618 -11.37 11.15 9.50
N PRO A 619 -10.17 11.43 8.95
CA PRO A 619 -8.96 11.43 9.73
C PRO A 619 -9.06 12.35 10.95
N PRO A 620 -8.46 12.00 12.10
CA PRO A 620 -8.40 12.89 13.26
C PRO A 620 -7.71 14.22 12.96
N THR A 621 -6.80 14.26 11.98
CA THR A 621 -6.14 15.47 11.48
C THR A 621 -7.01 16.32 10.56
N GLY A 622 -8.22 15.86 10.21
CA GLY A 622 -8.98 16.35 9.07
C GLY A 622 -8.41 15.84 7.75
N ARG A 623 -9.13 16.08 6.64
CA ARG A 623 -8.61 15.74 5.31
C ARG A 623 -7.37 16.59 5.02
N GLN A 624 -6.27 15.94 4.66
CA GLN A 624 -4.99 16.61 4.42
C GLN A 624 -4.53 16.42 2.98
N PHE A 625 -4.03 17.52 2.40
CA PHE A 625 -3.22 17.48 1.20
C PHE A 625 -1.81 17.93 1.53
N GLY A 626 -0.85 17.08 1.19
CA GLY A 626 0.56 17.35 1.30
C GLY A 626 1.20 17.42 -0.08
N THR A 627 2.12 18.33 -0.33
CA THR A 627 2.84 18.40 -1.60
C THR A 627 4.20 17.72 -1.47
N TYR A 628 4.57 16.97 -2.49
CA TYR A 628 5.88 16.37 -2.70
C TYR A 628 6.55 17.03 -3.90
N TYR A 629 7.87 17.12 -3.84
CA TYR A 629 8.70 17.54 -4.95
C TYR A 629 9.66 16.40 -5.27
N SER A 630 9.47 15.78 -6.43
CA SER A 630 10.27 14.64 -6.88
C SER A 630 11.31 15.07 -7.91
N ARG A 631 12.54 14.57 -7.74
CA ARG A 631 13.68 14.77 -8.64
C ARG A 631 13.98 13.47 -9.39
N LYS A 632 14.42 13.56 -10.64
CA LYS A 632 14.78 12.41 -11.50
C LYS A 632 15.87 11.50 -10.87
N ASP A 633 16.71 12.05 -9.99
CA ASP A 633 17.77 11.31 -9.29
C ASP A 633 17.32 10.57 -8.02
N ASP A 634 16.11 10.82 -7.52
CA ASP A 634 15.64 10.28 -6.24
C ASP A 634 14.57 9.19 -6.40
N ASN A 635 14.11 8.91 -7.63
CA ASN A 635 13.19 7.82 -7.95
C ASN A 635 13.43 7.25 -9.37
N HIS A 636 13.96 6.02 -9.46
CA HIS A 636 14.23 5.32 -10.73
C HIS A 636 12.99 4.76 -11.44
N ASN A 637 11.76 5.09 -11.00
CA ASN A 637 10.52 4.54 -11.55
C ASN A 637 9.76 5.48 -12.51
N GLN A 638 10.44 6.36 -13.24
CA GLN A 638 9.79 7.17 -14.28
C GLN A 638 10.51 7.01 -15.62
N SER A 639 9.72 6.81 -16.67
CA SER A 639 10.16 6.79 -18.07
C SER A 639 11.05 8.00 -18.39
N GLU A 640 12.13 7.78 -19.15
CA GLU A 640 13.18 8.77 -19.44
C GLU A 640 12.69 10.06 -20.12
N ASN A 641 11.43 10.12 -20.58
CA ASN A 641 10.83 11.27 -21.27
C ASN A 641 10.13 12.33 -20.39
N SER A 642 10.25 12.28 -19.05
CA SER A 642 9.73 13.34 -18.17
C SER A 642 10.79 14.42 -17.87
N SER A 643 10.35 15.69 -17.90
CA SER A 643 11.13 16.88 -17.52
C SER A 643 11.60 16.84 -16.06
N GLU A 644 12.72 17.52 -15.77
CA GLU A 644 13.59 17.34 -14.59
C GLU A 644 12.97 17.61 -13.19
N ASN A 645 11.69 18.01 -13.08
CA ASN A 645 11.04 18.41 -11.83
C ASN A 645 9.55 18.05 -11.86
N ALA A 646 9.03 17.31 -10.87
CA ALA A 646 7.60 16.99 -10.76
C ALA A 646 7.04 17.31 -9.37
N LEU A 647 5.79 17.79 -9.32
CA LEU A 647 5.02 17.87 -8.08
C LEU A 647 4.05 16.68 -8.00
N SER A 648 4.00 16.06 -6.83
CA SER A 648 2.95 15.11 -6.45
C SER A 648 2.23 15.61 -5.20
N ILE A 649 1.03 15.10 -4.94
CA ILE A 649 0.26 15.39 -3.73
C ILE A 649 -0.09 14.11 -3.00
N PHE A 650 0.15 14.09 -1.69
CA PHE A 650 -0.43 13.15 -0.77
C PHE A 650 -1.85 13.58 -0.39
N ALA A 651 -2.85 12.71 -0.62
CA ALA A 651 -4.24 12.94 -0.32
C ALA A 651 -4.72 11.95 0.75
N TYR A 652 -4.88 12.43 1.99
CA TYR A 652 -5.38 11.65 3.12
C TYR A 652 -6.82 12.04 3.44
N THR A 653 -7.76 11.15 3.13
CA THR A 653 -9.20 11.47 3.03
C THR A 653 -10.06 10.85 4.10
N ASN A 654 -9.82 9.58 4.45
CA ASN A 654 -10.61 8.79 5.38
C ASN A 654 -9.73 7.72 6.06
N ILE A 655 -10.23 7.14 7.16
CA ILE A 655 -9.57 6.03 7.87
C ILE A 655 -9.92 4.72 7.16
N GLY A 656 -9.03 4.24 6.28
CA GLY A 656 -9.29 3.10 5.40
C GLY A 656 -9.55 1.79 6.14
N ARG A 657 -8.80 1.49 7.19
CA ARG A 657 -8.97 0.29 8.04
C ARG A 657 -10.38 0.13 8.62
N TYR A 658 -11.10 1.24 8.81
CA TYR A 658 -12.48 1.20 9.30
C TYR A 658 -13.39 0.41 8.36
N TYR A 659 -13.13 0.46 7.05
CA TYR A 659 -13.86 -0.30 6.03
C TYR A 659 -13.84 -1.80 6.32
N VAL A 660 -12.66 -2.33 6.69
CA VAL A 660 -12.45 -3.77 6.91
C VAL A 660 -12.97 -4.19 8.28
N LEU A 661 -12.59 -3.46 9.33
CA LEU A 661 -12.96 -3.78 10.72
C LEU A 661 -14.48 -3.68 10.96
N ASN A 662 -15.15 -2.79 10.23
CA ASN A 662 -16.59 -2.60 10.34
C ASN A 662 -17.36 -3.12 9.13
N PHE A 663 -16.76 -3.96 8.28
CA PHE A 663 -17.44 -4.48 7.09
C PHE A 663 -18.74 -5.24 7.40
N HIS A 664 -18.87 -5.79 8.62
CA HIS A 664 -20.08 -6.47 9.10
C HIS A 664 -21.24 -5.52 9.47
N ARG A 665 -20.98 -4.22 9.58
CA ARG A 665 -21.97 -3.19 9.96
C ARG A 665 -21.83 -1.88 9.18
N LEU A 666 -21.05 -1.87 8.10
CA LEU A 666 -20.55 -0.67 7.43
C LEU A 666 -21.66 0.28 6.98
N LEU A 667 -22.78 -0.27 6.51
CA LEU A 667 -23.96 0.49 6.06
C LEU A 667 -25.15 0.37 7.02
N THR A 668 -25.02 -0.39 8.11
CA THR A 668 -26.14 -0.70 9.02
C THR A 668 -26.75 0.56 9.62
N ASP A 669 -25.94 1.56 9.97
CA ASP A 669 -26.45 2.83 10.49
C ASP A 669 -27.20 3.67 9.43
N LEU A 670 -27.01 3.37 8.13
CA LEU A 670 -27.61 4.09 7.02
C LEU A 670 -28.91 3.45 6.49
N ASP A 671 -28.97 2.12 6.41
CA ASP A 671 -30.13 1.39 5.87
C ASP A 671 -30.87 0.54 6.90
N GLY A 672 -30.35 0.42 8.12
CA GLY A 672 -30.90 -0.44 9.17
C GLY A 672 -30.68 -1.94 8.94
N GLN A 673 -29.99 -2.32 7.86
CA GLN A 673 -29.74 -3.71 7.50
C GLN A 673 -28.39 -4.17 8.03
N ARG A 674 -28.38 -5.37 8.60
CA ARG A 674 -27.17 -6.01 9.08
C ARG A 674 -26.24 -6.33 7.90
N GLY A 675 -24.93 -6.08 8.06
CA GLY A 675 -23.90 -6.49 7.09
C GLY A 675 -23.58 -7.99 7.15
N PRO A 676 -22.71 -8.50 6.25
CA PRO A 676 -22.29 -9.91 6.26
C PRO A 676 -21.48 -10.27 7.51
N ASN A 677 -21.51 -11.54 7.92
CA ASN A 677 -20.60 -12.03 8.95
C ASN A 677 -19.17 -12.06 8.40
N VAL A 678 -18.22 -11.50 9.13
CA VAL A 678 -16.83 -11.38 8.71
C VAL A 678 -15.95 -12.35 9.48
N LEU A 679 -15.19 -13.16 8.74
CA LEU A 679 -14.09 -13.96 9.29
C LEU A 679 -12.76 -13.36 8.84
N ALA A 680 -12.01 -12.80 9.78
CA ALA A 680 -10.69 -12.24 9.57
C ALA A 680 -9.61 -13.24 10.02
N LEU A 681 -8.71 -13.63 9.11
CA LEU A 681 -7.62 -14.56 9.39
C LEU A 681 -6.28 -13.86 9.19
N SER A 682 -5.31 -14.02 10.09
CA SER A 682 -3.94 -13.54 9.82
C SER A 682 -2.85 -14.14 10.71
N GLY A 683 -1.67 -14.31 10.10
CA GLY A 683 -0.39 -14.76 10.68
C GLY A 683 0.17 -13.93 11.83
N THR A 684 -0.07 -12.62 11.81
CA THR A 684 0.63 -11.63 12.66
C THR A 684 -0.34 -10.60 13.22
N SER A 685 -1.62 -10.95 13.29
CA SER A 685 -2.69 -10.01 13.61
C SER A 685 -2.84 -9.69 15.09
N TYR A 686 -2.06 -10.36 15.95
CA TYR A 686 -2.05 -10.18 17.39
C TYR A 686 -0.69 -9.69 17.91
N LEU A 687 -0.30 -8.49 17.49
CA LEU A 687 0.89 -7.80 17.98
C LEU A 687 0.45 -6.46 18.60
N ARG A 688 0.04 -6.45 19.87
CA ARG A 688 -0.73 -5.36 20.50
C ARG A 688 -0.19 -3.95 20.25
N ASP A 689 1.14 -3.77 20.25
CA ASP A 689 1.78 -2.48 20.04
C ASP A 689 1.94 -2.08 18.56
N SER A 690 1.82 -3.03 17.62
CA SER A 690 2.01 -2.77 16.19
C SER A 690 0.80 -2.05 15.59
N THR A 691 1.01 -0.83 15.12
CA THR A 691 -0.01 -0.04 14.42
C THR A 691 -0.35 -0.55 13.03
N ARG A 692 0.50 -1.42 12.48
CA ARG A 692 0.38 -1.99 11.14
C ARG A 692 -0.31 -3.35 11.12
N PHE A 693 0.05 -4.24 12.05
CA PHE A 693 -0.41 -5.62 12.00
C PHE A 693 -1.55 -5.93 12.97
N HIS A 694 -1.71 -5.17 14.07
CA HIS A 694 -2.72 -5.48 15.07
C HIS A 694 -4.15 -5.17 14.60
N VAL A 695 -4.99 -6.20 14.59
CA VAL A 695 -6.40 -6.11 14.16
C VAL A 695 -7.34 -5.86 15.35
N GLY A 696 -7.05 -6.48 16.49
CA GLY A 696 -7.86 -6.46 17.70
C GLY A 696 -7.69 -7.75 18.50
N ASN A 697 -8.58 -7.99 19.47
CA ASN A 697 -8.60 -9.22 20.25
C ASN A 697 -9.23 -10.36 19.45
N PRO A 698 -8.53 -11.49 19.26
CA PRO A 698 -9.06 -12.63 18.54
C PRO A 698 -10.11 -13.36 19.38
N GLN A 699 -11.08 -13.96 18.71
CA GLN A 699 -12.07 -14.87 19.30
C GLN A 699 -11.65 -16.34 19.16
N GLY A 700 -10.58 -16.61 18.41
CA GLY A 700 -9.97 -17.94 18.33
C GLY A 700 -8.53 -17.91 17.85
N ILE A 701 -7.84 -19.02 18.07
CA ILE A 701 -6.43 -19.21 17.73
C ILE A 701 -6.28 -20.46 16.87
N LEU A 702 -5.47 -20.38 15.82
CA LEU A 702 -4.92 -21.51 15.10
C LEU A 702 -3.48 -21.72 15.55
N MET A 703 -3.29 -22.64 16.49
CA MET A 703 -1.97 -22.99 17.02
C MET A 703 -1.12 -23.72 15.98
N PRO A 704 0.22 -23.59 16.01
CA PRO A 704 1.10 -24.36 15.16
C PRO A 704 1.02 -25.87 15.46
N GLU A 705 1.46 -26.68 14.50
CA GLU A 705 1.69 -28.12 14.70
C GLU A 705 2.91 -28.32 15.62
N PRO A 706 2.96 -29.38 16.46
CA PRO A 706 4.14 -29.68 17.28
C PRO A 706 5.45 -29.73 16.47
N SER A 707 5.43 -30.32 15.28
CA SER A 707 6.59 -30.39 14.37
C SER A 707 7.11 -29.01 13.94
N ALA A 708 6.23 -28.03 13.77
CA ALA A 708 6.64 -26.65 13.47
C ALA A 708 7.27 -25.97 14.69
N THR A 709 6.76 -26.25 15.89
CA THR A 709 7.31 -25.73 17.15
C THR A 709 8.71 -26.29 17.41
N GLU A 710 8.89 -27.60 17.22
CA GLU A 710 10.18 -28.28 17.31
C GLU A 710 11.18 -27.76 16.26
N ALA A 711 10.73 -27.54 15.03
CA ALA A 711 11.56 -26.97 13.98
C ALA A 711 12.04 -25.55 14.30
N ILE A 712 11.21 -24.72 14.94
CA ILE A 712 11.63 -23.39 15.40
C ILE A 712 12.70 -23.52 16.49
N ALA A 713 12.52 -24.42 17.46
CA ALA A 713 13.49 -24.66 18.51
C ALA A 713 14.85 -25.17 17.97
N GLN A 714 14.84 -25.88 16.84
CA GLN A 714 16.06 -26.31 16.14
C GLN A 714 16.61 -25.26 15.16
N SER A 715 15.91 -24.14 14.96
CA SER A 715 16.36 -23.07 14.07
C SER A 715 17.40 -22.20 14.76
N ARG A 716 18.30 -21.62 13.97
CA ARG A 716 19.42 -20.82 14.48
C ARG A 716 19.24 -19.35 14.12
N PHE A 717 19.26 -18.47 15.11
CA PHE A 717 19.37 -17.03 14.90
C PHE A 717 20.78 -16.55 15.27
N LYS A 718 21.38 -15.70 14.44
CA LYS A 718 22.72 -15.15 14.69
C LYS A 718 22.82 -13.68 14.28
N PHE A 719 23.41 -12.85 15.14
CA PHE A 719 23.88 -11.52 14.76
C PHE A 719 25.28 -11.62 14.16
N LEU A 720 25.44 -11.16 12.91
CA LEU A 720 26.66 -11.32 12.12
C LEU A 720 27.05 -10.00 11.43
N PRO A 721 27.47 -8.96 12.19
CA PRO A 721 27.90 -7.70 11.60
C PRO A 721 29.13 -7.90 10.72
N GLN A 722 29.12 -7.30 9.53
CA GLN A 722 30.28 -7.28 8.63
C GLN A 722 31.08 -5.98 8.77
N SER A 723 32.37 -6.05 8.50
CA SER A 723 33.26 -4.88 8.45
C SER A 723 33.65 -4.57 7.02
N ASN A 724 33.86 -3.28 6.74
CA ASN A 724 34.41 -2.84 5.45
C ASN A 724 35.93 -3.07 5.38
N HIS A 725 36.55 -2.71 4.25
CA HIS A 725 38.00 -2.78 4.03
C HIS A 725 38.86 -1.97 5.02
N LYS A 726 38.24 -1.14 5.89
CA LYS A 726 38.89 -0.33 6.92
C LYS A 726 38.66 -0.87 8.34
N ASP A 727 38.14 -2.09 8.46
CA ASP A 727 37.73 -2.72 9.72
C ASP A 727 36.65 -1.93 10.50
N GLU A 728 35.84 -1.11 9.81
CA GLU A 728 34.72 -0.39 10.40
C GLU A 728 33.41 -1.16 10.12
N PRO A 729 32.51 -1.34 11.11
CA PRO A 729 31.24 -2.05 10.91
C PRO A 729 30.37 -1.38 9.85
N ILE A 730 29.84 -2.18 8.93
CA ILE A 730 28.99 -1.70 7.84
C ILE A 730 27.57 -1.46 8.36
N GLY A 731 27.13 -0.20 8.33
CA GLY A 731 25.78 0.22 8.71
C GLY A 731 25.01 0.74 7.51
N ILE A 732 24.04 -0.03 7.01
CA ILE A 732 23.23 0.38 5.84
C ILE A 732 22.00 1.18 6.31
N SER A 733 21.33 0.69 7.36
CA SER A 733 20.10 1.31 7.85
C SER A 733 20.38 2.57 8.66
N GLY A 734 19.83 3.70 8.22
CA GLY A 734 20.08 5.03 8.80
C GLY A 734 21.11 5.86 8.03
N THR A 735 21.70 5.29 6.98
CA THR A 735 22.59 5.97 6.03
C THR A 735 21.78 6.60 4.90
N ALA A 736 22.24 7.73 4.35
CA ALA A 736 21.56 8.44 3.26
C ALA A 736 21.49 7.59 1.97
N GLU A 737 20.38 7.66 1.23
CA GLU A 737 20.12 6.85 0.02
C GLU A 737 21.27 6.89 -0.99
N ARG A 738 21.84 8.09 -1.25
CA ARG A 738 22.97 8.27 -2.19
C ARG A 738 24.21 7.43 -1.86
N GLN A 739 24.38 7.03 -0.60
CA GLN A 739 25.51 6.22 -0.14
C GLN A 739 25.17 4.73 -0.03
N LYS A 740 23.88 4.36 0.00
CA LYS A 740 23.45 2.97 0.25
C LYS A 740 23.96 2.00 -0.80
N MET A 741 23.97 2.39 -2.07
CA MET A 741 24.48 1.53 -3.16
C MET A 741 25.92 1.08 -2.88
N GLY A 742 26.81 1.98 -2.47
CA GLY A 742 28.19 1.63 -2.11
C GLY A 742 28.27 0.69 -0.92
N MET A 743 27.45 0.93 0.12
CA MET A 743 27.41 0.08 1.31
C MET A 743 26.88 -1.34 1.03
N PHE A 744 25.87 -1.48 0.17
CA PHE A 744 25.40 -2.81 -0.26
C PHE A 744 26.48 -3.59 -1.02
N LYS A 745 27.29 -2.90 -1.83
CA LYS A 745 28.41 -3.53 -2.53
C LYS A 745 29.49 -4.00 -1.57
N GLU A 746 29.91 -3.14 -0.65
CA GLU A 746 30.88 -3.53 0.40
C GLU A 746 30.35 -4.70 1.25
N MET A 747 29.07 -4.69 1.61
CA MET A 747 28.42 -5.78 2.34
C MET A 747 28.44 -7.10 1.55
N ALA A 748 28.08 -7.06 0.26
CA ALA A 748 28.11 -8.23 -0.62
C ALA A 748 29.54 -8.80 -0.75
N GLN A 749 30.54 -7.93 -0.93
CA GLN A 749 31.96 -8.32 -0.98
C GLN A 749 32.41 -9.00 0.31
N ALA A 750 32.07 -8.44 1.48
CA ALA A 750 32.43 -9.01 2.77
C ALA A 750 31.79 -10.40 2.98
N LEU A 751 30.51 -10.54 2.63
CA LEU A 751 29.76 -11.79 2.75
C LEU A 751 30.26 -12.90 1.80
N VAL A 752 30.71 -12.54 0.60
CA VAL A 752 31.25 -13.49 -0.40
C VAL A 752 32.71 -13.84 -0.11
N GLY A 753 33.51 -12.91 0.41
CA GLY A 753 34.96 -13.07 0.57
C GLY A 753 35.67 -13.26 -0.77
N ASN A 754 36.83 -13.94 -0.75
CA ASN A 754 37.60 -14.20 -1.97
C ASN A 754 36.95 -15.37 -2.75
N ASN A 755 36.12 -15.04 -3.74
CA ASN A 755 35.47 -15.99 -4.65
C ASN A 755 34.68 -17.11 -3.91
N GLY A 756 33.91 -16.73 -2.89
CA GLY A 756 33.06 -17.65 -2.11
C GLY A 756 33.70 -18.17 -0.82
N SER A 757 34.89 -17.70 -0.41
CA SER A 757 35.50 -18.10 0.87
C SER A 757 34.85 -17.47 2.11
N GLY A 758 33.97 -16.48 1.91
CA GLY A 758 33.23 -15.79 2.97
C GLY A 758 32.04 -16.60 3.51
N HIS A 759 31.22 -15.94 4.34
CA HIS A 759 30.14 -16.61 5.07
C HIS A 759 29.07 -17.21 4.15
N LEU A 760 28.76 -16.59 2.99
CA LEU A 760 27.77 -17.16 2.07
C LEU A 760 28.19 -18.51 1.50
N GLY A 761 29.49 -18.70 1.22
CA GLY A 761 29.99 -19.99 0.74
C GLY A 761 30.07 -21.05 1.83
N GLN A 762 30.49 -20.65 3.04
CA GLN A 762 30.50 -21.53 4.21
C GLN A 762 29.09 -22.03 4.54
N GLU A 763 28.11 -21.15 4.55
CA GLU A 763 26.71 -21.50 4.80
C GLU A 763 26.15 -22.47 3.76
N LEU A 764 26.44 -22.26 2.47
CA LEU A 764 25.97 -23.19 1.42
C LEU A 764 26.57 -24.59 1.59
N GLU A 765 27.83 -24.69 1.98
CA GLU A 765 28.48 -25.97 2.26
C GLU A 765 27.91 -26.63 3.54
N GLU A 766 27.63 -25.85 4.58
CA GLU A 766 26.99 -26.32 5.82
C GLU A 766 25.57 -26.85 5.53
N LEU A 767 24.74 -26.11 4.78
CA LEU A 767 23.42 -26.55 4.35
C LEU A 767 23.47 -27.84 3.51
N LYS A 768 24.49 -27.98 2.66
CA LYS A 768 24.71 -29.18 1.86
C LYS A 768 25.09 -30.38 2.74
N GLN A 769 25.96 -30.20 3.73
CA GLN A 769 26.32 -31.23 4.71
C GLN A 769 25.12 -31.64 5.57
N HIS A 770 24.27 -30.68 5.96
CA HIS A 770 23.00 -30.97 6.63
C HIS A 770 22.05 -31.78 5.73
N GLY A 771 21.96 -31.45 4.45
CA GLY A 771 21.19 -32.22 3.47
C GLY A 771 21.65 -33.68 3.33
N GLN A 772 22.93 -33.97 3.60
CA GLN A 772 23.48 -35.33 3.57
C GLN A 772 23.29 -36.07 4.91
N SER A 773 23.43 -35.38 6.04
CA SER A 773 23.38 -35.98 7.37
C SER A 773 21.95 -36.14 7.91
N ASN A 774 21.06 -35.20 7.59
CA ASN A 774 19.67 -35.20 8.03
C ASN A 774 18.73 -34.84 6.85
N PRO A 775 18.58 -35.78 5.89
CA PRO A 775 17.88 -35.53 4.64
C PRO A 775 16.41 -35.20 4.84
N ASP A 776 15.76 -35.72 5.89
CA ASP A 776 14.36 -35.43 6.18
C ASP A 776 14.13 -33.92 6.31
N PHE A 777 15.00 -33.20 7.01
CA PHE A 777 14.83 -31.77 7.25
C PHE A 777 15.51 -30.88 6.20
N TRP A 778 16.61 -31.32 5.59
CA TRP A 778 17.52 -30.43 4.85
C TRP A 778 17.77 -30.81 3.37
N GLN A 779 17.26 -31.95 2.90
CA GLN A 779 17.44 -32.36 1.51
C GLN A 779 16.87 -31.32 0.53
N ASP A 780 17.67 -30.96 -0.49
CA ASP A 780 17.32 -29.96 -1.49
C ASP A 780 16.93 -28.60 -0.88
N ARG A 781 17.68 -28.15 0.14
CA ARG A 781 17.51 -26.84 0.80
C ARG A 781 18.79 -26.00 0.88
N GLU A 782 19.80 -26.36 0.10
CA GLU A 782 21.05 -25.60 -0.08
C GLU A 782 20.80 -24.31 -0.90
N ARG A 783 19.97 -23.39 -0.35
CA ARG A 783 19.61 -22.10 -0.96
C ARG A 783 19.52 -21.01 0.11
N ILE A 784 19.97 -19.80 -0.25
CA ILE A 784 20.02 -18.61 0.59
C ILE A 784 19.10 -17.52 0.06
N LEU A 785 18.33 -16.91 0.96
CA LEU A 785 17.51 -15.74 0.70
C LEU A 785 18.14 -14.47 1.30
N LEU A 786 18.43 -13.46 0.47
CA LEU A 786 18.95 -12.16 0.91
C LEU A 786 17.83 -11.13 0.90
N LEU A 787 17.50 -10.59 2.07
CA LEU A 787 16.41 -9.65 2.28
C LEU A 787 16.89 -8.21 2.35
N VAL A 788 16.33 -7.37 1.48
CA VAL A 788 16.59 -5.92 1.36
C VAL A 788 15.27 -5.14 1.35
N ASN A 789 15.29 -3.81 1.23
CA ASN A 789 14.07 -3.00 1.28
C ASN A 789 13.47 -2.65 -0.10
N SER A 790 14.24 -2.72 -1.19
CA SER A 790 13.74 -2.38 -2.54
C SER A 790 14.26 -3.30 -3.65
N TYR A 791 13.58 -3.31 -4.80
CA TYR A 791 13.98 -4.10 -5.97
C TYR A 791 15.35 -3.66 -6.52
N ASP A 792 15.64 -2.35 -6.48
CA ASP A 792 16.96 -1.83 -6.86
C ASP A 792 18.06 -2.34 -5.94
N GLN A 793 17.82 -2.33 -4.63
CA GLN A 793 18.78 -2.89 -3.66
C GLN A 793 19.03 -4.37 -3.91
N ALA A 794 17.98 -5.12 -4.28
CA ALA A 794 18.11 -6.55 -4.59
C ALA A 794 18.98 -6.77 -5.82
N ARG A 795 18.80 -5.93 -6.85
CA ARG A 795 19.66 -5.91 -8.04
C ARG A 795 21.10 -5.57 -7.68
N TRP A 796 21.35 -4.49 -6.93
CA TRP A 796 22.70 -4.05 -6.56
C TRP A 796 23.49 -5.15 -5.83
N VAL A 797 22.84 -5.82 -4.86
CA VAL A 797 23.46 -6.91 -4.11
C VAL A 797 23.74 -8.11 -5.01
N ALA A 798 22.78 -8.55 -5.82
CA ALA A 798 22.95 -9.72 -6.68
C ALA A 798 24.00 -9.49 -7.78
N GLU A 799 24.03 -8.30 -8.38
CA GLU A 799 25.05 -7.93 -9.36
C GLU A 799 26.45 -7.96 -8.77
N GLU A 800 26.63 -7.40 -7.57
CA GLU A 800 27.93 -7.42 -6.90
C GLU A 800 28.36 -8.86 -6.54
N ILE A 801 27.44 -9.69 -6.03
CA ILE A 801 27.74 -11.11 -5.77
C ILE A 801 28.18 -11.83 -7.05
N ARG A 802 27.50 -11.60 -8.18
CA ARG A 802 27.87 -12.18 -9.48
C ARG A 802 29.24 -11.72 -9.98
N GLN A 803 29.64 -10.49 -9.65
CA GLN A 803 30.94 -9.94 -10.03
C GLN A 803 32.07 -10.53 -9.15
N CYS A 804 31.83 -10.67 -7.85
CA CYS A 804 32.84 -11.14 -6.90
C CYS A 804 32.92 -12.68 -6.78
N TRP A 805 31.89 -13.40 -7.21
CA TRP A 805 31.82 -14.87 -7.16
C TRP A 805 31.56 -15.48 -8.55
N TRP A 806 32.62 -15.54 -9.37
CA TRP A 806 32.50 -15.93 -10.78
C TRP A 806 31.89 -17.33 -10.97
N GLY A 807 32.29 -18.30 -10.13
CA GLY A 807 31.79 -19.68 -10.21
C GLY A 807 30.31 -19.85 -9.86
N MET A 808 29.68 -18.84 -9.24
CA MET A 808 28.28 -18.88 -8.79
C MET A 808 27.37 -17.99 -9.63
N ARG A 809 27.91 -17.32 -10.66
CA ARG A 809 27.23 -16.26 -11.41
C ARG A 809 25.86 -16.67 -11.96
N GLU A 810 25.74 -17.89 -12.47
CA GLU A 810 24.51 -18.42 -13.08
C GLU A 810 23.47 -18.87 -12.04
N GLN A 811 23.85 -18.97 -10.77
CA GLN A 811 23.01 -19.44 -9.66
C GLN A 811 22.54 -18.31 -8.74
N VAL A 812 22.86 -17.05 -9.07
CA VAL A 812 22.52 -15.86 -8.28
C VAL A 812 21.45 -15.05 -9.01
N TYR A 813 20.28 -14.95 -8.38
CA TYR A 813 19.12 -14.25 -8.92
C TYR A 813 18.74 -13.04 -8.07
N HIS A 814 18.06 -12.09 -8.69
CA HIS A 814 17.35 -11.02 -8.02
C HIS A 814 15.92 -10.96 -8.50
N LEU A 815 15.03 -10.58 -7.59
CA LEU A 815 13.62 -10.38 -7.92
C LEU A 815 13.44 -9.03 -8.61
N GLN A 816 12.57 -8.96 -9.62
CA GLN A 816 12.13 -7.74 -10.29
C GLN A 816 10.60 -7.61 -10.27
N ARG A 817 10.08 -6.40 -10.51
CA ARG A 817 8.63 -6.15 -10.57
C ARG A 817 8.01 -6.77 -11.82
N ASP A 818 6.76 -7.20 -11.70
CA ASP A 818 5.96 -7.62 -12.86
C ASP A 818 5.71 -6.40 -13.77
N ARG A 819 6.17 -6.46 -15.02
CA ARG A 819 5.96 -5.37 -15.99
C ARG A 819 4.46 -5.27 -16.30
N THR A 820 3.82 -4.21 -15.83
CA THR A 820 2.38 -3.94 -15.99
C THR A 820 2.07 -2.88 -17.05
N GLU A 821 3.08 -2.30 -17.69
CA GLU A 821 2.94 -1.29 -18.74
C GLU A 821 3.10 -1.90 -20.14
N THR A 822 2.37 -1.34 -21.11
CA THR A 822 2.53 -1.61 -22.54
C THR A 822 3.97 -1.35 -22.95
N LEU A 823 4.67 -2.40 -23.38
CA LEU A 823 6.03 -2.35 -23.92
C LEU A 823 6.14 -1.26 -24.99
N THR A 824 7.06 -0.31 -24.76
CA THR A 824 7.50 0.68 -25.76
C THR A 824 8.54 0.06 -26.70
N GLU A 825 8.81 0.68 -27.86
CA GLU A 825 9.88 0.22 -28.76
C GLU A 825 11.28 0.27 -28.09
N ASP A 826 11.47 1.17 -27.11
CA ASP A 826 12.66 1.21 -26.27
C ASP A 826 12.73 0.01 -25.30
N ASP A 827 11.59 -0.50 -24.82
CA ASP A 827 11.54 -1.74 -24.05
C ASP A 827 11.96 -2.96 -24.89
N ILE A 828 11.72 -2.95 -26.20
CA ILE A 828 12.16 -4.02 -27.12
C ILE A 828 13.68 -3.99 -27.29
N ASN A 829 14.30 -2.80 -27.34
CA ASN A 829 15.75 -2.67 -27.28
C ASN A 829 16.31 -3.04 -25.90
N TYR A 830 15.60 -2.79 -24.81
CA TYR A 830 15.96 -3.27 -23.47
C TYR A 830 15.86 -4.81 -23.36
N LEU A 831 14.83 -5.42 -23.96
CA LEU A 831 14.58 -6.86 -24.02
C LEU A 831 15.67 -7.63 -24.78
N SER A 832 16.43 -6.97 -25.66
CA SER A 832 17.61 -7.56 -26.30
C SER A 832 18.76 -7.84 -25.32
N ARG A 833 18.68 -7.32 -24.09
CA ARG A 833 19.54 -7.66 -22.96
C ARG A 833 18.71 -8.40 -21.92
N MET A 834 18.54 -9.73 -22.05
CA MET A 834 18.09 -10.55 -20.93
C MET A 834 19.01 -10.24 -19.73
N GLU A 835 18.51 -9.54 -18.72
CA GLU A 835 19.27 -9.28 -17.50
C GLU A 835 19.60 -10.62 -16.85
N VAL A 836 20.89 -10.96 -16.84
CA VAL A 836 21.37 -12.23 -16.30
C VAL A 836 20.96 -12.35 -14.84
N GLY A 837 20.17 -13.38 -14.51
CA GLY A 837 19.70 -13.65 -13.16
C GLY A 837 18.58 -12.72 -12.67
N ALA A 838 17.74 -12.18 -13.57
CA ALA A 838 16.49 -11.51 -13.19
C ALA A 838 15.32 -12.52 -13.12
N LEU A 839 14.52 -12.46 -12.05
CA LEU A 839 13.31 -13.27 -11.86
C LEU A 839 12.11 -12.36 -11.61
N ASN A 840 11.03 -12.49 -12.38
CA ASN A 840 9.82 -11.72 -12.13
C ASN A 840 9.18 -12.13 -10.80
N ARG A 841 8.48 -11.19 -10.16
CA ARG A 841 7.76 -11.46 -8.92
C ARG A 841 6.71 -12.57 -9.09
N ALA A 842 5.98 -12.58 -10.19
CA ALA A 842 4.98 -13.60 -10.50
C ALA A 842 5.59 -15.02 -10.59
N ASP A 843 6.85 -15.12 -10.98
CA ASP A 843 7.54 -16.39 -11.22
C ASP A 843 8.35 -16.88 -10.00
N ILE A 844 8.27 -16.19 -8.86
CA ILE A 844 9.13 -16.46 -7.70
C ILE A 844 9.01 -17.90 -7.16
N GLU A 845 7.83 -18.53 -7.28
CA GLU A 845 7.60 -19.93 -6.88
C GLU A 845 8.45 -20.92 -7.70
N THR A 846 8.86 -20.54 -8.91
CA THR A 846 9.67 -21.38 -9.80
C THR A 846 11.15 -21.36 -9.46
N PHE A 847 11.60 -20.47 -8.56
CA PHE A 847 13.02 -20.32 -8.21
C PHE A 847 13.67 -21.65 -7.79
N ALA A 848 12.94 -22.53 -7.10
CA ALA A 848 13.46 -23.84 -6.72
C ALA A 848 13.85 -24.72 -7.93
N LEU A 849 13.20 -24.50 -9.08
CA LEU A 849 13.38 -25.24 -10.34
C LEU A 849 14.46 -24.63 -11.25
N THR A 850 14.88 -23.38 -11.02
CA THR A 850 15.86 -22.70 -11.90
C THR A 850 17.31 -23.14 -11.65
N GLY A 851 17.55 -24.00 -10.65
CA GLY A 851 18.89 -24.33 -10.16
C GLY A 851 19.55 -23.20 -9.37
N GLY A 852 18.83 -22.10 -9.11
CA GLY A 852 19.33 -20.98 -8.31
C GLY A 852 19.65 -21.35 -6.87
N LYS A 853 20.71 -20.74 -6.33
CA LYS A 853 21.20 -20.93 -4.96
C LYS A 853 21.04 -19.68 -4.10
N ILE A 854 21.13 -18.50 -4.69
CA ILE A 854 21.02 -17.23 -3.96
C ILE A 854 19.94 -16.40 -4.63
N LEU A 855 18.97 -15.93 -3.85
CA LEU A 855 17.94 -14.99 -4.31
C LEU A 855 18.00 -13.72 -3.46
N ALA A 856 18.26 -12.58 -4.10
CA ALA A 856 18.06 -11.28 -3.47
C ALA A 856 16.63 -10.78 -3.75
N ALA A 857 15.88 -10.43 -2.69
CA ALA A 857 14.51 -9.99 -2.82
C ALA A 857 14.16 -8.89 -1.80
N PRO A 858 13.29 -7.93 -2.17
CA PRO A 858 12.70 -7.01 -1.21
C PRO A 858 11.87 -7.78 -0.17
N ILE A 859 11.98 -7.39 1.10
CA ILE A 859 11.20 -7.98 2.20
C ILE A 859 9.69 -7.89 1.93
N SER A 860 9.25 -6.78 1.32
CA SER A 860 7.85 -6.56 0.95
C SER A 860 7.38 -7.44 -0.21
N ALA A 861 8.31 -7.87 -1.08
CA ALA A 861 8.01 -8.73 -2.22
C ALA A 861 7.96 -10.21 -1.82
N MET A 862 8.71 -10.57 -0.77
CA MET A 862 8.53 -11.81 0.00
C MET A 862 7.26 -11.80 0.87
N GLY A 863 6.40 -10.79 0.68
CA GLY A 863 5.04 -10.74 1.20
C GLY A 863 4.23 -11.97 0.82
N ARG A 864 3.14 -12.18 1.55
CA ARG A 864 2.43 -13.45 1.55
C ARG A 864 1.71 -13.71 0.20
N GLY A 865 1.68 -14.98 -0.23
CA GLY A 865 1.06 -15.42 -1.50
C GLY A 865 1.88 -16.48 -2.24
N PHE A 866 3.21 -16.51 -2.06
CA PHE A 866 4.09 -17.42 -2.81
C PHE A 866 4.55 -18.63 -1.96
N ASN A 867 4.43 -19.84 -2.52
CA ASN A 867 4.89 -21.11 -1.98
C ASN A 867 6.18 -21.56 -2.67
N ILE A 868 7.33 -21.05 -2.24
CA ILE A 868 8.64 -21.50 -2.74
C ILE A 868 9.04 -22.79 -2.01
N LEU A 869 8.61 -23.92 -2.58
CA LEU A 869 8.82 -25.25 -2.02
C LEU A 869 9.83 -26.04 -2.86
N ASN A 870 10.54 -26.96 -2.23
CA ASN A 870 11.37 -27.96 -2.92
C ASN A 870 10.52 -29.11 -3.46
N ALA A 871 11.16 -30.08 -4.13
CA ALA A 871 10.47 -31.25 -4.71
C ALA A 871 9.69 -32.08 -3.67
N ASN A 872 10.08 -32.02 -2.39
CA ASN A 872 9.45 -32.74 -1.28
C ASN A 872 8.29 -31.95 -0.62
N GLY A 873 7.91 -30.79 -1.17
CA GLY A 873 6.85 -29.94 -0.60
C GLY A 873 7.25 -29.20 0.68
N LYS A 874 8.55 -29.14 0.99
CA LYS A 874 9.13 -28.40 2.14
C LYS A 874 9.70 -27.06 1.67
N ALA A 875 9.98 -26.13 2.59
CA ALA A 875 10.55 -24.84 2.22
C ALA A 875 11.87 -24.99 1.45
N ALA A 876 12.01 -24.33 0.29
CA ALA A 876 13.19 -24.49 -0.57
C ALA A 876 14.46 -23.83 -0.03
N PHE A 877 14.33 -22.81 0.83
CA PHE A 877 15.44 -22.09 1.43
C PHE A 877 15.84 -22.70 2.78
N GLY A 878 17.14 -22.88 2.97
CA GLY A 878 17.75 -23.31 4.25
C GLY A 878 18.15 -22.13 5.12
N ALA A 879 18.53 -21.00 4.53
CA ALA A 879 18.97 -19.82 5.27
C ALA A 879 18.41 -18.49 4.73
N VAL A 880 18.31 -17.50 5.63
CA VAL A 880 17.85 -16.13 5.34
C VAL A 880 18.77 -15.09 5.97
N TYR A 881 19.08 -14.02 5.22
CA TYR A 881 19.96 -12.93 5.66
C TYR A 881 19.21 -11.60 5.61
N PHE A 882 19.09 -10.92 6.75
CA PHE A 882 18.53 -9.58 6.87
C PHE A 882 19.66 -8.56 6.66
N LEU A 883 19.86 -8.13 5.41
CA LEU A 883 20.92 -7.17 5.05
C LEU A 883 20.60 -5.74 5.47
N THR A 884 19.32 -5.46 5.75
CA THR A 884 18.86 -4.16 6.25
C THR A 884 17.74 -4.36 7.28
N ARG A 885 17.52 -3.34 8.11
CA ARG A 885 16.33 -3.27 8.95
C ARG A 885 15.11 -2.91 8.08
N PRO A 886 13.98 -3.64 8.20
CA PRO A 886 12.76 -3.30 7.49
C PRO A 886 12.09 -2.10 8.16
N TYR A 887 12.58 -0.90 7.84
CA TYR A 887 12.09 0.36 8.40
C TYR A 887 11.33 1.15 7.32
N PRO A 888 10.08 1.58 7.55
CA PRO A 888 9.43 2.53 6.67
C PRO A 888 10.26 3.82 6.63
N HIS A 889 10.38 4.44 5.47
CA HIS A 889 11.15 5.68 5.37
C HIS A 889 10.53 6.74 6.32
N PRO A 890 11.31 7.55 7.08
CA PRO A 890 10.76 8.55 8.02
C PRO A 890 9.73 9.51 7.42
N HIS A 891 9.74 9.65 6.09
CA HIS A 891 8.88 10.55 5.32
C HIS A 891 7.86 9.83 4.43
N ASP A 892 7.64 8.53 4.67
CA ASP A 892 6.56 7.76 4.07
C ASP A 892 5.22 8.19 4.69
N THR A 893 4.49 9.07 4.00
CA THR A 893 3.21 9.61 4.47
C THR A 893 2.13 8.55 4.64
N GLN A 894 2.16 7.49 3.83
CA GLN A 894 1.21 6.39 3.97
C GLN A 894 1.44 5.65 5.27
N ALA A 895 2.71 5.45 5.65
CA ALA A 895 3.05 4.84 6.95
C ALA A 895 2.58 5.72 8.12
N ILE A 896 2.75 7.04 8.04
CA ILE A 896 2.25 7.97 9.08
C ILE A 896 0.71 7.92 9.15
N ALA A 897 0.03 7.87 8.00
CA ALA A 897 -1.43 7.74 7.93
C ALA A 897 -1.95 6.42 8.51
N GLN A 898 -1.26 5.31 8.25
CA GLN A 898 -1.57 4.02 8.88
C GLN A 898 -1.40 4.11 10.40
N GLU A 899 -0.31 4.71 10.87
CA GLU A 899 -0.03 4.87 12.30
C GLU A 899 -1.13 5.68 12.99
N ILE A 900 -1.49 6.86 12.43
CA ILE A 900 -2.55 7.69 13.02
C ILE A 900 -3.94 7.04 12.91
N ASN A 901 -4.21 6.26 11.85
CA ASN A 901 -5.43 5.49 11.73
C ASN A 901 -5.57 4.47 12.86
N ARG A 902 -4.47 3.79 13.27
CA ARG A 902 -4.50 2.92 14.45
C ARG A 902 -4.79 3.73 15.71
N ARG A 903 -4.02 4.79 15.94
CA ARG A 903 -4.11 5.59 17.17
C ARG A 903 -5.50 6.18 17.35
N ALA A 904 -6.16 6.57 16.26
CA ALA A 904 -7.55 7.01 16.28
C ALA A 904 -8.48 5.97 16.92
N LEU A 905 -8.28 4.68 16.62
CA LEU A 905 -9.06 3.59 17.21
C LEU A 905 -8.69 3.39 18.69
N ASP A 906 -7.39 3.40 19.02
CA ASP A 906 -6.93 3.29 20.41
C ASP A 906 -7.50 4.43 21.29
N TRP A 907 -7.56 5.66 20.76
CA TRP A 907 -8.13 6.82 21.46
C TRP A 907 -9.65 6.70 21.69
N VAL A 908 -10.37 6.09 20.75
CA VAL A 908 -11.81 5.84 20.87
C VAL A 908 -12.10 4.75 21.89
N GLU A 909 -11.25 3.74 22.00
CA GLU A 909 -11.39 2.66 22.99
C GLU A 909 -11.04 3.13 24.41
N ASP A 910 -10.10 4.07 24.57
CA ASP A 910 -9.73 4.64 25.87
C ASP A 910 -10.69 5.73 26.34
N THR A 911 -11.63 5.35 27.21
CA THR A 911 -12.59 6.28 27.86
C THR A 911 -11.93 7.41 28.66
N ASN A 912 -10.68 7.26 29.08
CA ASN A 912 -9.91 8.25 29.84
C ASN A 912 -8.98 9.08 28.96
N PHE A 913 -9.09 8.99 27.63
CA PHE A 913 -8.25 9.79 26.75
C PHE A 913 -8.54 11.28 26.93
N VAL A 914 -7.48 12.08 27.08
CA VAL A 914 -7.54 13.49 27.48
C VAL A 914 -8.45 14.36 26.59
N ALA A 915 -8.64 13.99 25.32
CA ALA A 915 -9.53 14.72 24.42
C ALA A 915 -11.01 14.65 24.83
N TRP A 916 -11.41 13.64 25.60
CA TRP A 916 -12.80 13.41 25.99
C TRP A 916 -13.27 14.29 27.15
N GLU A 917 -12.34 14.98 27.83
CA GLU A 917 -12.64 15.98 28.86
C GLU A 917 -13.22 17.28 28.28
N GLY A 918 -13.16 17.49 26.95
CA GLY A 918 -13.69 18.68 26.30
C GLY A 918 -15.20 18.86 26.46
N ASP A 919 -15.63 20.12 26.56
CA ASP A 919 -17.04 20.50 26.66
C ASP A 919 -17.79 20.24 25.35
N GLY A 920 -18.77 19.34 25.41
CA GLY A 920 -19.63 18.98 24.26
C GLY A 920 -18.87 18.29 23.11
N ILE A 921 -19.61 17.97 22.04
CA ILE A 921 -19.06 17.24 20.88
C ILE A 921 -18.01 18.09 20.14
N LEU A 922 -18.25 19.40 19.99
CA LEU A 922 -17.34 20.31 19.30
C LEU A 922 -16.00 20.44 20.04
N GLY A 923 -16.03 20.68 21.36
CA GLY A 923 -14.82 20.82 22.16
C GLY A 923 -13.97 19.55 22.15
N ARG A 924 -14.61 18.37 22.23
CA ARG A 924 -13.92 17.07 22.10
C ARG A 924 -13.31 16.89 20.71
N ALA A 925 -14.04 17.21 19.65
CA ALA A 925 -13.55 17.10 18.29
C ALA A 925 -12.35 18.03 18.02
N GLU A 926 -12.40 19.26 18.53
CA GLU A 926 -11.28 20.20 18.47
C GLU A 926 -10.05 19.70 19.25
N ALA A 927 -10.26 19.17 20.45
CA ALA A 927 -9.18 18.58 21.26
C ALA A 927 -8.51 17.40 20.53
N VAL A 928 -9.30 16.47 19.97
CA VAL A 928 -8.78 15.36 19.15
C VAL A 928 -7.97 15.89 17.97
N ARG A 929 -8.48 16.89 17.23
CA ARG A 929 -7.76 17.47 16.08
C ARG A 929 -6.41 18.08 16.48
N GLN A 930 -6.37 18.80 17.60
CA GLN A 930 -5.14 19.41 18.11
C GLN A 930 -4.13 18.34 18.54
N LEU A 931 -4.57 17.30 19.25
CA LEU A 931 -3.75 16.16 19.65
C LEU A 931 -3.22 15.39 18.43
N ALA A 932 -4.08 15.12 17.45
CA ALA A 932 -3.73 14.46 16.20
C ALA A 932 -2.69 15.26 15.40
N ALA A 933 -2.86 16.57 15.29
CA ALA A 933 -1.88 17.44 14.64
C ALA A 933 -0.55 17.52 15.41
N ARG A 934 -0.57 17.46 16.75
CA ARG A 934 0.64 17.33 17.58
C ARG A 934 1.33 15.99 17.32
N TYR A 935 0.56 14.90 17.29
CA TYR A 935 1.07 13.55 17.06
C TYR A 935 1.72 13.44 15.69
N TRP A 936 0.99 13.83 14.64
CA TRP A 936 1.47 13.79 13.27
C TRP A 936 2.83 14.50 13.11
N ARG A 937 2.95 15.74 13.63
CA ARG A 937 4.23 16.47 13.66
C ARG A 937 5.33 15.71 14.38
N SER A 938 5.01 15.07 15.50
CA SER A 938 6.01 14.27 16.22
C SER A 938 6.52 13.08 15.38
N VAL A 939 5.68 12.48 14.53
CA VAL A 939 6.07 11.40 13.63
C VAL A 939 6.95 11.91 12.49
N GLU A 940 6.59 13.03 11.85
CA GLU A 940 7.40 13.68 10.80
C GLU A 940 8.82 14.04 11.28
N HIS A 941 8.97 14.28 12.57
CA HIS A 941 10.24 14.68 13.20
C HIS A 941 11.07 13.49 13.71
N ARG A 942 10.61 12.25 13.54
CA ARG A 942 11.39 11.04 13.89
C ARG A 942 12.58 10.92 12.94
N SER A 943 13.78 10.93 13.50
CA SER A 943 15.04 10.85 12.72
C SER A 943 15.85 9.61 13.08
N TYR A 944 15.99 9.30 14.38
CA TYR A 944 16.79 8.17 14.85
C TYR A 944 16.05 7.32 15.86
N TYR A 945 16.35 6.01 15.88
CA TYR A 945 15.80 5.06 16.85
C TYR A 945 15.92 5.54 18.31
N LYS A 946 17.06 6.12 18.68
CA LYS A 946 17.32 6.65 20.04
C LYS A 946 16.36 7.79 20.44
N THR A 947 15.86 8.54 19.46
CA THR A 947 14.95 9.69 19.64
C THR A 947 13.46 9.32 19.70
N LEU A 948 13.12 8.03 19.61
CA LEU A 948 11.74 7.55 19.70
C LEU A 948 11.27 7.51 21.16
N TYR A 949 10.83 8.64 21.71
CA TYR A 949 10.36 8.71 23.10
C TYR A 949 8.91 8.23 23.25
N LYS A 950 8.59 7.60 24.38
CA LYS A 950 7.21 7.30 24.77
C LYS A 950 6.46 8.59 25.09
N ASN A 951 5.17 8.62 24.78
CA ASN A 951 4.27 9.71 25.13
C ASN A 951 2.93 9.12 25.61
N GLU A 952 2.77 9.05 26.93
CA GLU A 952 1.61 8.45 27.58
C GLU A 952 0.32 9.26 27.37
N GLU A 953 0.41 10.60 27.28
CA GLU A 953 -0.73 11.49 26.95
C GLU A 953 -1.35 11.13 25.59
N LEU A 954 -0.52 10.77 24.61
CA LEU A 954 -0.95 10.42 23.26
C LEU A 954 -1.12 8.91 23.04
N ARG A 955 -0.93 8.09 24.08
CA ARG A 955 -0.88 6.62 23.99
C ARG A 955 0.10 6.13 22.92
N ALA A 956 1.24 6.80 22.83
CA ALA A 956 2.22 6.59 21.76
C ALA A 956 3.52 5.98 22.28
N PHE A 957 3.81 4.78 21.80
CA PHE A 957 5.00 4.01 22.19
C PHE A 957 5.81 3.62 20.94
N PRO A 958 6.47 4.59 20.26
CA PRO A 958 7.05 4.38 18.94
C PRO A 958 8.16 3.32 18.89
N ARG A 959 8.91 3.08 19.98
CA ARG A 959 9.88 1.98 20.03
C ARG A 959 9.19 0.62 20.08
N GLN A 960 8.18 0.47 20.92
CA GLN A 960 7.40 -0.77 21.02
C GLN A 960 6.65 -1.05 19.72
N ASP A 961 6.01 -0.04 19.12
CA ASP A 961 5.38 -0.17 17.80
C ASP A 961 6.37 -0.59 16.71
N LEU A 962 7.55 0.04 16.67
CA LEU A 962 8.59 -0.32 15.72
C LEU A 962 9.12 -1.76 15.96
N ALA A 963 9.36 -2.14 17.22
CA ALA A 963 9.77 -3.49 17.59
C ALA A 963 8.71 -4.52 17.20
N ALA A 964 7.44 -4.30 17.57
CA ALA A 964 6.31 -5.16 17.25
C ALA A 964 6.14 -5.32 15.73
N THR A 965 6.17 -4.20 14.99
CA THR A 965 6.05 -4.20 13.54
C THR A 965 7.22 -4.94 12.88
N THR A 966 8.44 -4.73 13.37
CA THR A 966 9.63 -5.43 12.84
C THR A 966 9.58 -6.94 13.15
N ALA A 967 9.17 -7.30 14.37
CA ALA A 967 8.95 -8.69 14.76
C ALA A 967 7.92 -9.38 13.85
N GLY A 968 6.81 -8.69 13.55
CA GLY A 968 5.82 -9.18 12.59
C GLY A 968 6.41 -9.46 11.21
N VAL A 969 7.26 -8.56 10.69
CA VAL A 969 7.95 -8.77 9.40
C VAL A 969 8.90 -9.98 9.46
N ILE A 970 9.67 -10.11 10.54
CA ILE A 970 10.60 -11.25 10.73
C ILE A 970 9.80 -12.56 10.80
N VAL A 971 8.76 -12.64 11.63
CA VAL A 971 7.87 -13.82 11.74
C VAL A 971 7.29 -14.20 10.38
N GLN A 972 6.86 -13.22 9.58
CA GLN A 972 6.35 -13.48 8.23
C GLN A 972 7.41 -14.06 7.29
N ALA A 973 8.64 -13.52 7.34
CA ALA A 973 9.75 -13.96 6.49
C ALA A 973 10.22 -15.37 6.88
N VAL A 974 10.52 -15.61 8.16
CA VAL A 974 11.00 -16.91 8.64
C VAL A 974 9.91 -17.98 8.59
N GLY A 975 8.64 -17.60 8.75
CA GLY A 975 7.49 -18.49 8.56
C GLY A 975 7.43 -19.13 7.16
N ARG A 976 8.08 -18.54 6.14
CA ARG A 976 8.21 -19.16 4.81
C ARG A 976 9.25 -20.26 4.77
N LEU A 977 10.28 -20.16 5.61
CA LEU A 977 11.34 -21.16 5.74
C LEU A 977 10.94 -22.33 6.65
N LEU A 978 9.94 -22.14 7.52
CA LEU A 978 9.38 -23.18 8.40
C LEU A 978 8.37 -24.13 7.72
N ARG A 979 7.98 -23.87 6.47
CA ARG A 979 6.96 -24.66 5.78
C ARG A 979 7.40 -26.12 5.64
N GLY A 980 6.53 -27.03 6.08
CA GLY A 980 6.83 -28.46 6.16
C GLY A 980 7.45 -28.89 7.49
N GLY A 981 7.46 -28.02 8.51
CA GLY A 981 7.98 -28.33 9.84
C GLY A 981 9.49 -28.54 9.83
N VAL A 982 10.22 -27.65 9.16
CA VAL A 982 11.67 -27.78 8.96
C VAL A 982 12.44 -26.60 9.56
N PRO A 983 13.63 -26.82 10.17
CA PRO A 983 14.45 -25.76 10.74
C PRO A 983 15.10 -24.88 9.66
N PHE A 984 15.61 -23.72 10.06
CA PHE A 984 16.34 -22.79 9.18
C PHE A 984 17.44 -22.03 9.95
N HIS A 985 18.33 -21.37 9.20
CA HIS A 985 19.30 -20.42 9.74
C HIS A 985 18.93 -18.97 9.37
N ALA A 986 18.95 -18.05 10.34
CA ALA A 986 18.67 -16.63 10.14
C ALA A 986 19.80 -15.73 10.65
N TYR A 987 20.23 -14.82 9.78
CA TYR A 987 21.37 -13.94 10.02
C TYR A 987 20.97 -12.46 9.99
N PHE A 988 21.27 -11.72 11.05
CA PHE A 988 21.13 -10.27 11.11
C PHE A 988 22.47 -9.61 10.80
N VAL A 989 22.61 -9.01 9.62
CA VAL A 989 23.94 -8.63 9.08
C VAL A 989 24.26 -7.15 9.26
N ASP A 990 23.25 -6.29 9.17
CA ASP A 990 23.42 -4.84 9.32
C ASP A 990 23.88 -4.49 10.74
N SER A 991 25.01 -3.79 10.90
CA SER A 991 25.49 -3.36 12.22
C SER A 991 24.48 -2.49 12.97
N ALA A 992 23.52 -1.88 12.26
CA ALA A 992 22.46 -1.08 12.84
C ALA A 992 21.42 -1.87 13.67
N TRP A 993 21.39 -3.21 13.58
CA TRP A 993 20.56 -4.05 14.46
C TRP A 993 21.01 -3.96 15.93
N ALA A 994 22.32 -3.94 16.17
CA ALA A 994 22.95 -3.85 17.50
C ALA A 994 24.20 -2.95 17.45
N PRO A 995 24.02 -1.61 17.49
CA PRO A 995 25.08 -0.65 17.18
C PRO A 995 26.24 -0.63 18.17
N ASN A 996 26.00 -0.86 19.46
CA ASN A 996 27.05 -0.83 20.46
C ASN A 996 27.86 -2.12 20.41
N TYR A 997 27.18 -3.26 20.29
CA TYR A 997 27.83 -4.56 20.17
C TYR A 997 28.70 -4.63 18.90
N ALA A 998 28.20 -4.16 17.76
CA ALA A 998 28.96 -4.17 16.51
C ALA A 998 30.23 -3.31 16.54
N LYS A 999 30.25 -2.22 17.32
CA LYS A 999 31.40 -1.29 17.39
C LYS A 999 32.41 -1.64 18.48
N GLU A 1000 31.93 -1.92 19.69
CA GLU A 1000 32.77 -2.02 20.89
C GLU A 1000 32.53 -3.32 21.67
N GLN A 1001 31.72 -4.26 21.14
CA GLN A 1001 31.30 -5.49 21.81
C GLN A 1001 30.69 -5.26 23.20
N GLN A 1002 30.13 -4.06 23.42
CA GLN A 1002 29.38 -3.73 24.63
C GLN A 1002 27.94 -4.24 24.51
N PRO A 1003 27.31 -4.63 25.64
CA PRO A 1003 25.92 -5.03 25.63
C PRO A 1003 25.02 -3.88 25.16
N ASP A 1004 24.09 -4.20 24.28
CA ASP A 1004 23.04 -3.28 23.87
C ASP A 1004 21.83 -3.36 24.83
N THR A 1005 20.99 -2.33 24.81
CA THR A 1005 19.72 -2.28 25.56
C THR A 1005 18.56 -2.05 24.59
N PRO A 1006 17.29 -2.27 24.98
CA PRO A 1006 16.13 -1.92 24.15
C PRO A 1006 16.12 -0.45 23.69
N ARG A 1007 16.79 0.47 24.40
CA ARG A 1007 16.93 1.88 24.00
C ARG A 1007 17.99 2.12 22.92
N THR A 1008 18.99 1.25 22.80
CA THR A 1008 20.10 1.41 21.85
C THR A 1008 19.99 0.50 20.64
N SER A 1009 19.42 -0.69 20.79
CA SER A 1009 19.26 -1.72 19.77
C SER A 1009 17.78 -2.06 19.53
N LEU A 1010 17.40 -2.12 18.25
CA LEU A 1010 16.09 -2.62 17.83
C LEU A 1010 15.98 -4.13 18.05
N LEU A 1011 17.08 -4.88 17.88
CA LEU A 1011 17.11 -6.32 18.11
C LEU A 1011 16.83 -6.65 19.58
N ALA A 1012 17.49 -5.95 20.52
CA ALA A 1012 17.19 -6.07 21.95
C ALA A 1012 15.71 -5.74 22.26
N ALA A 1013 15.18 -4.65 21.67
CA ALA A 1013 13.79 -4.26 21.89
C ALA A 1013 12.77 -5.27 21.33
N ILE A 1014 13.10 -6.01 20.26
CA ILE A 1014 12.26 -7.09 19.74
C ILE A 1014 12.24 -8.26 20.71
N ILE A 1015 13.41 -8.67 21.22
CA ILE A 1015 13.52 -9.79 22.17
C ILE A 1015 12.74 -9.47 23.45
N ASP A 1016 13.01 -8.30 24.05
CA ASP A 1016 12.34 -7.80 25.25
C ASP A 1016 10.81 -7.77 25.08
N LEU A 1017 10.32 -7.19 23.98
CA LEU A 1017 8.89 -7.13 23.69
C LEU A 1017 8.23 -8.52 23.52
N LEU A 1018 8.89 -9.45 22.84
CA LEU A 1018 8.35 -10.79 22.63
C LEU A 1018 8.31 -11.59 23.93
N CYS A 1019 9.30 -11.43 24.82
CA CYS A 1019 9.28 -12.00 26.16
C CYS A 1019 8.12 -11.44 26.98
N ASP A 1020 7.95 -10.11 27.01
CA ASP A 1020 6.83 -9.44 27.69
C ASP A 1020 5.49 -10.00 27.20
N TYR A 1021 5.30 -10.12 25.88
CA TYR A 1021 4.07 -10.67 25.30
C TYR A 1021 3.78 -12.09 25.77
N VAL A 1022 4.81 -12.94 25.78
CA VAL A 1022 4.68 -14.35 26.16
C VAL A 1022 4.36 -14.52 27.65
N ASP A 1023 4.84 -13.61 28.49
CA ASP A 1023 4.59 -13.62 29.93
C ASP A 1023 3.22 -13.03 30.30
N GLU A 1024 2.73 -12.03 29.56
CA GLU A 1024 1.49 -11.30 29.88
C GLU A 1024 0.19 -12.04 29.52
N ASP A 1025 0.16 -12.85 28.45
CA ASP A 1025 -1.09 -13.41 27.92
C ASP A 1025 -0.93 -14.78 27.22
N VAL A 1026 -1.91 -15.67 27.44
CA VAL A 1026 -1.99 -17.02 26.90
C VAL A 1026 -2.03 -17.02 25.36
N ILE A 1027 -2.69 -16.03 24.75
CA ILE A 1027 -2.78 -15.89 23.29
C ILE A 1027 -1.39 -15.64 22.70
N SER A 1028 -0.69 -14.66 23.25
CA SER A 1028 0.67 -14.31 22.84
C SER A 1028 1.64 -15.45 23.08
N LYS A 1029 1.55 -16.13 24.22
CA LYS A 1029 2.33 -17.34 24.51
C LYS A 1029 2.15 -18.41 23.42
N ALA A 1030 0.90 -18.72 23.05
CA ALA A 1030 0.61 -19.70 22.00
C ALA A 1030 1.14 -19.27 20.61
N LEU A 1031 1.24 -17.97 20.35
CA LEU A 1031 1.64 -17.44 19.04
C LEU A 1031 3.14 -17.12 18.93
N TYR A 1032 3.84 -16.85 20.02
CA TYR A 1032 5.20 -16.28 19.97
C TYR A 1032 6.24 -16.97 20.84
N GLN A 1033 5.86 -17.83 21.79
CA GLN A 1033 6.83 -18.49 22.69
C GLN A 1033 7.99 -19.13 21.92
N SER A 1034 7.69 -19.96 20.91
CA SER A 1034 8.71 -20.69 20.17
C SER A 1034 9.75 -19.78 19.51
N ILE A 1035 9.32 -18.64 18.96
CA ILE A 1035 10.25 -17.69 18.32
C ILE A 1035 10.94 -16.79 19.35
N ALA A 1036 10.27 -16.46 20.46
CA ALA A 1036 10.87 -15.73 21.57
C ALA A 1036 12.03 -16.53 22.15
N ASP A 1037 11.82 -17.80 22.48
CA ASP A 1037 12.85 -18.71 22.99
C ASP A 1037 14.06 -18.78 22.05
N ALA A 1038 13.81 -18.97 20.75
CA ALA A 1038 14.86 -19.05 19.74
C ALA A 1038 15.63 -17.73 19.55
N LEU A 1039 15.01 -16.58 19.86
CA LEU A 1039 15.63 -15.26 19.74
C LEU A 1039 16.34 -14.81 21.03
N VAL A 1040 15.91 -15.30 22.21
CA VAL A 1040 16.58 -15.02 23.49
C VAL A 1040 18.01 -15.54 23.47
N ASP A 1041 18.21 -16.75 22.92
CA ASP A 1041 19.51 -17.41 22.81
C ASP A 1041 20.24 -17.10 21.48
N ILE A 1042 20.04 -15.90 20.93
CA ILE A 1042 20.64 -15.50 19.66
C ILE A 1042 22.18 -15.51 19.70
N ASP A 1043 22.78 -16.22 18.74
CA ASP A 1043 24.23 -16.32 18.62
C ASP A 1043 24.88 -14.97 18.30
N GLY A 1044 25.97 -14.65 19.00
CA GLY A 1044 26.80 -13.49 18.66
C GLY A 1044 26.18 -12.13 19.01
N PHE A 1045 25.26 -12.08 19.98
CA PHE A 1045 24.68 -10.85 20.48
C PHE A 1045 24.45 -10.90 22.00
N ASN A 1046 25.03 -9.94 22.73
CA ASN A 1046 24.78 -9.76 24.16
C ASN A 1046 23.93 -8.51 24.39
N TRP A 1047 22.89 -8.62 25.20
CA TRP A 1047 22.02 -7.51 25.56
C TRP A 1047 21.61 -7.56 27.03
N GLU A 1048 21.21 -6.41 27.56
CA GLU A 1048 20.74 -6.26 28.94
C GLU A 1048 19.45 -5.42 28.99
N ILE A 1049 18.61 -5.70 29.99
CA ILE A 1049 17.45 -4.87 30.31
C ILE A 1049 17.93 -3.52 30.85
N ASP A 1050 17.40 -2.41 30.32
CA ASP A 1050 17.80 -1.08 30.76
C ASP A 1050 17.48 -0.89 32.26
N PRO A 1051 18.45 -0.50 33.10
CA PRO A 1051 18.21 -0.26 34.52
C PRO A 1051 17.10 0.76 34.81
N ARG A 1052 16.83 1.68 33.87
CA ARG A 1052 15.76 2.68 33.97
C ARG A 1052 14.37 2.13 33.67
N ASP A 1053 14.30 0.96 33.04
CA ASP A 1053 13.05 0.24 32.76
C ASP A 1053 12.77 -0.81 33.86
N LYS A 1054 13.70 -1.06 34.79
CA LYS A 1054 13.52 -1.94 35.98
C LYS A 1054 12.53 -1.40 37.03
N GLU A 1055 12.04 -0.17 36.91
CA GLU A 1055 10.98 0.38 37.78
C GLU A 1055 9.56 -0.10 37.39
N ARG A 1056 9.44 -1.08 36.49
CA ARG A 1056 8.16 -1.70 36.08
C ARG A 1056 7.69 -2.89 36.94
N VAL A 1057 8.31 -3.15 38.10
CA VAL A 1057 7.86 -4.19 39.04
C VAL A 1057 7.11 -3.59 40.22
#